data_AF-A0ABD2IVN7-F1
#
_entry.id   AF-A0ABD2IVN7-F1
#
_cell.length_a   1.000
_cell.length_b   1.000
_cell.length_c   1.000
_cell.angle_alpha   90.00
_cell.angle_beta   90.00
_cell.angle_gamma   90.00
#
_symmetry.space_group_name_H-M   'P 1'
#
loop_
_entity.id
_entity.type
_entity.pdbx_description
1 polymer ?
#
loop_
_entity_poly.entity_id
_entity_poly.type
_entity_poly.pdbx_seq_one_letter_code
_entity_poly.pdbx_strand_id
1 'polypeptide(L)'
;MSNEFPANVAHSETPQYGVSQPICTKEPTEKDLRLTKELESYLRSSGIFESDLDIQKRFDVLRRINSLVKSWVKQASDGKVPPEQLDTVGGKLFTFGSYRLGVHTPGADIDSLCVVPRHIERIDFFTSFYQMLKEDEKTADLHKVEDAFVPLIKLRYDGIELDILFARLALKEIKEDQELSDDNLLKNLDEKSIRSLNGCRVADEILRLVPNRLNFILVLRAVKLWAKNHGIYSNVLGFLGGISWAILVARTCQLYPNATPSVLLQKFFLVFSAWDWPHPVILKDVDATPRIDIPYFIDMIWDPRTRASDRYHLMPIITPAFPEQNSTFNVTRSTRQVMTNEFKEGLDNMLEIFNGQATWKKLFEEVNFFTRYKHFIALLCLTENEEDHLNFCGLVESKIRHLVASFERNSCVNLCHVNPRQYKPAYKLELDIDYENPVCTLWFIGLDLNKQLSKKIDLTEELQGFTDTVYKSASVLKDFKETMRIHPSYTRQRNLIKWLSKEDLDRGRRAERRCSAAAASPRVSMLNNSLDSTGKSLDTSGSNSPASAEEPSLKKLRSLMRPFLGVRRIISVYRTISGLRPFDCVQRTLTVPIEGKAPKRSTAEEAVRDIESDEHIYLHHAMSCPTDLLRAFGKHIEKNDLRGIRASHALTCGEVPWTDEKLHGRVRSTSIFICSNFRKLVNQGKADYLPVFLSQSARLYDEKVLRVDTALLNVSPPDKHGYCSLGVSVDMSSAAARNAKRIIASINKTQPRTFGDAEIHISQIDALVDAETPIYELPKAVSTEAEKQIGKLIAENLVEDGATLQMGIGSIPNNVLEQLKGHKDLGVHSEMVSDGIMELLDRNVINNSKKSMFPGRVVVCFAMGSHKFYELMDNNPLFLFASAGFTNKTTTIMQQSKMTAINSAIEVDFTGQVASDTIGTCFYSGFGGQVDFINGAALSIDGLGKSIIALPSRTKNGESKIVNTVKNGAGIVTTKAHCRYVVTEYGIANLWGKHIRQRAFELINIAHPEDREQLEKEAFVRFKCMPSKD
;
A
#
# COMPACT_ATOMS: atom_id res chain seq x y z
N MET A 1 32.00 25.88 30.87
CA MET A 1 32.62 27.21 30.63
C MET A 1 31.57 28.09 29.99
N SER A 2 31.30 29.23 30.61
CA SER A 2 30.43 30.31 30.12
C SER A 2 30.95 30.88 28.80
N ASN A 3 30.06 31.18 27.86
CA ASN A 3 30.27 32.27 26.90
C ASN A 3 28.94 32.75 26.31
N GLU A 4 28.91 34.06 26.10
CA GLU A 4 27.78 34.95 25.88
C GLU A 4 27.11 34.76 24.51
N PHE A 5 25.82 35.09 24.45
CA PHE A 5 25.05 35.18 23.22
C PHE A 5 25.40 36.46 22.45
N PRO A 6 25.80 36.41 21.17
CA PRO A 6 25.83 37.60 20.35
C PRO A 6 24.40 37.97 19.93
N ALA A 7 23.96 39.14 20.37
CA ALA A 7 22.76 39.81 19.89
C ALA A 7 23.02 40.37 18.49
N ASN A 8 22.44 39.70 17.48
CA ASN A 8 21.94 40.23 16.19
C ASN A 8 21.97 39.12 15.15
N VAL A 9 20.84 38.45 14.96
CA VAL A 9 20.56 37.71 13.73
C VAL A 9 19.22 38.22 13.22
N ALA A 10 19.25 38.79 12.02
CA ALA A 10 18.07 39.17 11.24
C ALA A 10 17.02 38.04 11.28
N HIS A 11 15.73 38.37 11.19
CA HIS A 11 14.64 37.42 11.06
C HIS A 11 14.87 36.44 9.89
N SER A 12 15.59 35.35 10.14
CA SER A 12 15.74 34.24 9.21
C SER A 12 14.47 33.41 9.30
N GLU A 13 13.79 33.22 8.17
CA GLU A 13 12.67 32.29 8.06
C GLU A 13 13.06 30.93 8.67
N THR A 14 12.20 30.39 9.55
CA THR A 14 12.45 29.09 10.18
C THR A 14 12.62 28.03 9.09
N PRO A 15 13.74 27.29 9.03
CA PRO A 15 13.96 26.29 7.99
C PRO A 15 12.83 25.27 7.98
N GLN A 16 12.29 24.95 6.79
CA GLN A 16 11.25 23.94 6.67
C GLN A 16 11.86 22.55 6.84
N TYR A 17 11.35 21.78 7.81
CA TYR A 17 11.70 20.38 8.00
C TYR A 17 10.55 19.47 7.56
N GLY A 18 10.88 18.43 6.80
CA GLY A 18 9.97 17.38 6.37
C GLY A 18 9.10 17.70 5.16
N VAL A 19 8.16 16.80 4.86
CA VAL A 19 7.35 16.82 3.61
C VAL A 19 6.28 17.91 3.56
N SER A 20 6.18 18.73 4.62
CA SER A 20 5.08 19.66 4.89
C SER A 20 5.54 20.99 5.43
N GLN A 21 4.76 22.04 5.15
CA GLN A 21 4.85 23.27 5.93
C GLN A 21 4.51 23.00 7.41
N PRO A 22 5.18 23.69 8.36
CA PRO A 22 4.84 23.58 9.78
C PRO A 22 3.41 24.05 10.04
N ILE A 23 2.72 23.41 10.99
CA ILE A 23 1.38 23.78 11.42
C ILE A 23 1.43 25.10 12.20
N CYS A 24 2.46 25.28 13.03
CA CYS A 24 2.59 26.44 13.88
C CYS A 24 4.07 26.70 14.21
N THR A 25 4.53 27.91 13.94
CA THR A 25 5.88 28.42 14.22
C THR A 25 5.90 29.42 15.39
N LYS A 26 4.83 29.45 16.20
CA LYS A 26 4.77 30.36 17.36
C LYS A 26 5.81 29.98 18.40
N GLU A 27 6.42 31.01 18.98
CA GLU A 27 7.31 30.87 20.13
C GLU A 27 6.54 30.41 21.38
N PRO A 28 7.24 29.77 22.33
CA PRO A 28 6.64 29.29 23.57
C PRO A 28 6.16 30.43 24.46
N THR A 29 5.04 30.22 25.17
CA THR A 29 4.61 31.12 26.25
C THR A 29 5.29 30.79 27.57
N GLU A 30 5.27 31.70 28.56
CA GLU A 30 5.79 31.42 29.91
C GLU A 30 5.15 30.19 30.56
N LYS A 31 3.85 29.97 30.30
CA LYS A 31 3.12 28.79 30.77
C LYS A 31 3.71 27.51 30.16
N ASP A 32 4.04 27.53 28.87
CA ASP A 32 4.62 26.37 28.17
C ASP A 32 6.01 26.02 28.71
N LEU A 33 6.82 27.04 29.02
CA LEU A 33 8.13 26.91 29.66
C LEU A 33 8.02 26.35 31.07
N ARG A 34 7.06 26.84 31.88
CA ARG A 34 6.81 26.31 33.23
C ARG A 34 6.41 24.83 33.20
N LEU A 35 5.44 24.47 32.37
CA LEU A 35 5.00 23.08 32.18
C LEU A 35 6.13 22.17 31.67
N THR A 36 7.06 22.71 30.87
CA THR A 36 8.24 21.97 30.41
C THR A 36 9.20 21.65 31.56
N LYS A 37 9.45 22.62 32.46
CA LYS A 37 10.29 22.39 33.65
C LYS A 37 9.66 21.35 34.57
N GLU A 38 8.35 21.40 34.76
CA GLU A 38 7.61 20.39 35.54
C GLU A 38 7.71 18.99 34.92
N LEU A 39 7.57 18.89 33.58
CA LEU A 39 7.76 17.65 32.84
C LEU A 39 9.17 17.10 33.03
N GLU A 40 10.19 17.93 32.85
CA GLU A 40 11.59 17.52 33.00
C GLU A 40 11.88 17.02 34.43
N SER A 41 11.41 17.75 35.44
CA SER A 41 11.52 17.33 36.85
C SER A 41 10.86 15.99 37.10
N TYR A 42 9.66 15.76 36.55
CA TYR A 42 8.95 14.48 36.68
C TYR A 42 9.74 13.34 36.03
N LEU A 43 10.21 13.52 34.80
CA LEU A 43 10.97 12.50 34.08
C LEU A 43 12.28 12.17 34.81
N ARG A 44 12.98 13.18 35.37
CA ARG A 44 14.19 12.96 36.19
C ARG A 44 13.89 12.12 37.43
N SER A 45 12.80 12.43 38.15
CA SER A 45 12.37 11.65 39.32
C SER A 45 11.90 10.23 38.98
N SER A 46 11.56 9.96 37.71
CA SER A 46 11.11 8.64 37.25
C SER A 46 12.26 7.66 36.96
N GLY A 47 13.52 8.06 37.20
CA GLY A 47 14.69 7.18 37.04
C GLY A 47 15.02 6.80 35.59
N ILE A 48 14.51 7.53 34.60
CA ILE A 48 14.75 7.22 33.18
C ILE A 48 16.04 7.84 32.63
N PHE A 49 16.70 8.71 33.39
CA PHE A 49 17.98 9.32 33.03
C PHE A 49 19.10 8.54 33.69
N GLU A 50 20.15 8.30 32.92
CA GLU A 50 21.36 7.63 33.37
C GLU A 50 22.25 8.59 34.16
N SER A 51 23.04 8.05 35.09
CA SER A 51 23.99 8.85 35.89
C SER A 51 25.20 9.25 35.05
N ASP A 52 25.88 10.35 35.40
CA ASP A 52 27.10 10.79 34.69
C ASP A 52 28.21 9.72 34.75
N LEU A 53 28.27 8.94 35.83
CA LEU A 53 29.22 7.82 35.98
C LEU A 53 28.93 6.70 34.97
N ASP A 54 27.66 6.32 34.81
CA ASP A 54 27.25 5.28 33.88
C ASP A 54 27.45 5.73 32.42
N ILE A 55 27.19 7.01 32.12
CA ILE A 55 27.46 7.61 30.80
C ILE A 55 28.95 7.54 30.48
N GLN A 56 29.82 7.91 31.44
CA GLN A 56 31.27 7.81 31.28
C GLN A 56 31.71 6.36 31.08
N LYS A 57 31.13 5.42 31.83
CA LYS A 57 31.42 3.99 31.70
C LYS A 57 31.08 3.47 30.29
N ARG A 58 29.92 3.84 29.74
CA ARG A 58 29.55 3.48 28.35
C ARG A 58 30.51 4.05 27.31
N PHE A 59 30.98 5.29 27.52
CA PHE A 59 31.98 5.90 26.65
C PHE A 59 33.30 5.12 26.66
N ASP A 60 33.77 4.72 27.84
CA ASP A 60 35.01 3.95 27.99
C ASP A 60 34.89 2.55 27.36
N VAL A 61 33.75 1.88 27.54
CA VAL A 61 33.43 0.61 26.86
C VAL A 61 33.48 0.77 25.34
N LEU A 62 32.77 1.75 24.77
CA LEU A 62 32.75 1.98 23.32
C LEU A 62 34.14 2.31 22.76
N ARG A 63 34.92 3.12 23.48
CA ARG A 63 36.30 3.44 23.09
C ARG A 63 37.18 2.20 23.05
N ARG A 64 37.02 1.31 24.04
CA ARG A 64 37.78 0.06 24.13
C ARG A 64 37.39 -0.91 23.03
N ILE A 65 36.10 -1.18 22.83
CA ILE A 65 35.63 -2.05 21.73
C ILE A 65 36.04 -1.50 20.36
N ASN A 66 35.94 -0.18 20.13
CA ASN A 66 36.40 0.43 18.87
C ASN A 66 37.91 0.23 18.66
N SER A 67 38.70 0.23 19.73
CA SER A 67 40.14 -0.08 19.65
C SER A 67 40.39 -1.55 19.30
N LEU A 68 39.60 -2.47 19.88
CA LEU A 68 39.65 -3.89 19.52
C LEU A 68 39.26 -4.11 18.05
N VAL A 69 38.23 -3.44 17.55
CA VAL A 69 37.84 -3.49 16.13
C VAL A 69 38.99 -3.06 15.22
N LYS A 70 39.66 -1.94 15.51
CA LYS A 70 40.81 -1.48 14.71
C LYS A 70 41.99 -2.45 14.74
N SER A 71 42.32 -2.97 15.92
CA SER A 71 43.38 -3.97 16.08
C SER A 71 43.05 -5.25 15.31
N TRP A 72 41.81 -5.72 15.44
CA TRP A 72 41.32 -6.89 14.73
C TRP A 72 41.36 -6.71 13.21
N VAL A 73 40.83 -5.59 12.68
CA VAL A 73 40.85 -5.35 11.23
C VAL A 73 42.29 -5.31 10.71
N LYS A 74 43.23 -4.71 11.44
CA LYS A 74 44.66 -4.75 11.08
C LYS A 74 45.21 -6.17 11.04
N GLN A 75 44.95 -6.99 12.07
CA GLN A 75 45.39 -8.39 12.12
C GLN A 75 44.74 -9.25 11.02
N ALA A 76 43.43 -9.12 10.81
CA ALA A 76 42.70 -9.87 9.80
C ALA A 76 43.02 -9.42 8.36
N SER A 77 43.68 -8.27 8.19
CA SER A 77 44.18 -7.78 6.91
C SER A 77 45.56 -8.34 6.56
N ASP A 78 46.28 -8.90 7.53
CA ASP A 78 47.61 -9.47 7.31
C ASP A 78 47.55 -10.62 6.28
N GLY A 79 48.44 -10.59 5.29
CA GLY A 79 48.42 -11.49 4.14
C GLY A 79 47.29 -11.28 3.12
N LYS A 80 46.29 -10.40 3.39
CA LYS A 80 45.19 -10.06 2.46
C LYS A 80 45.40 -8.73 1.72
N VAL A 81 46.26 -7.84 2.24
CA VAL A 81 46.61 -6.54 1.64
C VAL A 81 48.13 -6.31 1.66
N PRO A 82 48.68 -5.40 0.83
CA PRO A 82 50.10 -5.04 0.87
C PRO A 82 50.52 -4.51 2.26
N PRO A 83 51.75 -4.82 2.75
CA PRO A 83 52.21 -4.38 4.07
C PRO A 83 52.16 -2.87 4.31
N GLU A 84 52.41 -2.07 3.26
CA GLU A 84 52.32 -0.61 3.31
C GLU A 84 50.90 -0.06 3.57
N GLN A 85 49.85 -0.88 3.38
CA GLN A 85 48.45 -0.49 3.56
C GLN A 85 47.87 -0.97 4.91
N LEU A 86 48.61 -1.79 5.66
CA LEU A 86 48.13 -2.35 6.94
C LEU A 86 47.84 -1.30 8.00
N ASP A 87 48.54 -0.17 7.98
CA ASP A 87 48.32 0.92 8.93
C ASP A 87 47.14 1.83 8.55
N THR A 88 46.65 1.75 7.31
CA THR A 88 45.58 2.63 6.79
C THR A 88 44.23 1.92 6.58
N VAL A 89 44.17 0.59 6.65
CA VAL A 89 42.92 -0.18 6.45
C VAL A 89 41.77 0.25 7.37
N GLY A 90 42.08 0.71 8.59
CA GLY A 90 41.12 1.30 9.52
C GLY A 90 40.16 0.30 10.18
N GLY A 91 38.88 0.64 10.18
CA GLY A 91 37.80 -0.10 10.87
C GLY A 91 37.16 0.75 11.96
N LYS A 92 35.83 0.70 12.09
CA LYS A 92 35.11 1.61 12.99
C LYS A 92 33.84 1.00 13.57
N LEU A 93 33.63 1.24 14.86
CA LEU A 93 32.40 0.94 15.57
C LEU A 93 31.46 2.15 15.51
N PHE A 94 30.24 1.94 15.02
CA PHE A 94 29.15 2.90 15.04
C PHE A 94 28.10 2.48 16.06
N THR A 95 27.42 3.41 16.68
CA THR A 95 26.27 3.12 17.56
C THR A 95 24.98 3.51 16.87
N PHE A 96 23.90 2.77 17.11
CA PHE A 96 22.57 3.13 16.64
C PHE A 96 21.53 2.96 17.77
N GLY A 97 20.25 2.89 17.41
CA GLY A 97 19.19 2.61 18.36
C GLY A 97 19.01 3.69 19.42
N SER A 98 18.60 3.27 20.62
CA SER A 98 18.19 4.20 21.68
C SER A 98 19.35 5.00 22.28
N TYR A 99 20.54 4.40 22.32
CA TYR A 99 21.77 5.06 22.78
C TYR A 99 22.19 6.18 21.82
N ARG A 100 22.25 5.90 20.51
CA ARG A 100 22.59 6.90 19.49
C ARG A 100 21.62 8.07 19.46
N LEU A 101 20.33 7.80 19.64
CA LEU A 101 19.29 8.82 19.73
C LEU A 101 19.31 9.61 21.06
N GLY A 102 20.14 9.21 22.05
CA GLY A 102 20.24 9.87 23.35
C GLY A 102 19.03 9.65 24.27
N VAL A 103 18.27 8.58 24.05
CA VAL A 103 17.01 8.25 24.75
C VAL A 103 17.03 6.89 25.44
N HIS A 104 18.23 6.35 25.69
CA HIS A 104 18.42 5.14 26.47
C HIS A 104 18.14 5.38 27.96
N THR A 105 17.69 4.33 28.64
CA THR A 105 17.43 4.31 30.08
C THR A 105 18.55 3.56 30.82
N PRO A 106 18.70 3.73 32.14
CA PRO A 106 19.63 2.92 32.92
C PRO A 106 19.44 1.42 32.64
N GLY A 107 20.55 0.70 32.48
CA GLY A 107 20.55 -0.73 32.16
C GLY A 107 20.17 -1.09 30.72
N ALA A 108 19.91 -0.12 29.83
CA ALA A 108 19.71 -0.42 28.40
C ALA A 108 20.99 -0.95 27.76
N ASP A 109 20.83 -1.80 26.75
CA ASP A 109 21.87 -2.30 25.86
C ASP A 109 22.44 -1.20 24.94
N ILE A 110 23.62 -1.48 24.35
CA ILE A 110 24.21 -0.65 23.31
C ILE A 110 24.19 -1.40 21.98
N ASP A 111 23.27 -0.98 21.12
CA ASP A 111 23.22 -1.33 19.70
C ASP A 111 24.42 -0.74 18.94
N SER A 112 25.30 -1.61 18.43
CA SER A 112 26.54 -1.23 17.76
C SER A 112 26.72 -1.92 16.41
N LEU A 113 27.43 -1.28 15.49
CA LEU A 113 27.74 -1.77 14.15
C LEU A 113 29.24 -1.69 13.89
N CYS A 114 29.87 -2.84 13.70
CA CYS A 114 31.24 -2.95 13.24
C CYS A 114 31.29 -2.81 11.72
N VAL A 115 31.92 -1.73 11.24
CA VAL A 115 32.09 -1.43 9.82
C VAL A 115 33.53 -1.67 9.40
N VAL A 116 33.71 -2.51 8.37
CA VAL A 116 35.03 -2.97 7.91
C VAL A 116 35.22 -2.79 6.39
N PRO A 117 36.47 -2.78 5.90
CA PRO A 117 36.78 -2.77 4.47
C PRO A 117 36.39 -4.05 3.73
N ARG A 118 36.40 -3.99 2.40
CA ARG A 118 35.90 -5.04 1.49
C ARG A 118 36.60 -6.40 1.59
N HIS A 119 37.85 -6.46 2.06
CA HIS A 119 38.64 -7.69 2.16
C HIS A 119 38.44 -8.46 3.47
N ILE A 120 37.70 -7.89 4.42
CA ILE A 120 37.31 -8.56 5.67
C ILE A 120 35.92 -9.17 5.50
N GLU A 121 35.80 -10.46 5.76
CA GLU A 121 34.57 -11.22 5.55
C GLU A 121 33.76 -11.41 6.84
N ARG A 122 32.48 -11.71 6.70
CA ARG A 122 31.60 -11.97 7.85
C ARG A 122 32.05 -13.19 8.66
N ILE A 123 32.67 -14.17 8.00
CA ILE A 123 33.26 -15.32 8.68
C ILE A 123 34.41 -14.90 9.61
N ASP A 124 35.21 -13.90 9.22
CA ASP A 124 36.29 -13.37 10.06
C ASP A 124 35.71 -12.76 11.35
N PHE A 125 34.56 -12.08 11.26
CA PHE A 125 33.85 -11.49 12.40
C PHE A 125 33.36 -12.55 13.40
N PHE A 126 32.81 -13.67 12.93
CA PHE A 126 32.31 -14.74 13.80
C PHE A 126 33.37 -15.74 14.26
N THR A 127 34.61 -15.61 13.77
CA THR A 127 35.74 -16.47 14.14
C THR A 127 36.82 -15.67 14.86
N SER A 128 37.65 -14.92 14.13
CA SER A 128 38.79 -14.20 14.66
C SER A 128 38.42 -13.04 15.60
N PHE A 129 37.40 -12.23 15.29
CA PHE A 129 36.96 -11.16 16.20
C PHE A 129 36.26 -11.72 17.44
N TYR A 130 35.42 -12.75 17.27
CA TYR A 130 34.80 -13.46 18.38
C TYR A 130 35.85 -14.03 19.34
N GLN A 131 36.91 -14.65 18.80
CA GLN A 131 38.03 -15.15 19.61
C GLN A 131 38.78 -14.02 20.34
N MET A 132 39.05 -12.90 19.67
CA MET A 132 39.67 -11.73 20.30
C MET A 132 38.81 -11.16 21.45
N LEU A 133 37.49 -11.11 21.29
CA LEU A 133 36.58 -10.70 22.37
C LEU A 133 36.60 -11.69 23.53
N LYS A 134 36.67 -12.99 23.24
CA LYS A 134 36.72 -14.07 24.24
C LYS A 134 37.98 -14.03 25.10
N GLU A 135 39.10 -13.56 24.55
CA GLU A 135 40.38 -13.45 25.23
C GLU A 135 40.53 -12.17 26.08
N ASP A 136 39.69 -11.16 25.87
CA ASP A 136 39.70 -9.93 26.67
C ASP A 136 39.01 -10.15 28.02
N GLU A 137 39.73 -9.92 29.13
CA GLU A 137 39.29 -10.21 30.50
C GLU A 137 38.00 -9.48 30.92
N LYS A 138 37.61 -8.42 30.21
CA LYS A 138 36.40 -7.64 30.51
C LYS A 138 35.14 -8.20 29.85
N THR A 139 35.26 -9.23 29.02
CA THR A 139 34.14 -9.84 28.30
C THR A 139 33.48 -10.94 29.14
N ALA A 140 32.15 -10.84 29.28
CA ALA A 140 31.28 -11.86 29.85
C ALA A 140 30.10 -12.13 28.90
N ASP A 141 29.35 -13.23 29.13
CA ASP A 141 28.11 -13.57 28.42
C ASP A 141 28.23 -13.50 26.88
N LEU A 142 29.34 -14.00 26.32
CA LEU A 142 29.67 -13.86 24.91
C LEU A 142 28.98 -14.94 24.05
N HIS A 143 28.03 -14.53 23.22
CA HIS A 143 27.27 -15.41 22.33
C HIS A 143 27.24 -14.88 20.89
N LYS A 144 27.27 -15.78 19.90
CA LYS A 144 27.13 -15.42 18.49
C LYS A 144 25.80 -15.91 17.94
N VAL A 145 25.14 -15.06 17.16
CA VAL A 145 23.83 -15.35 16.53
C VAL A 145 23.98 -15.16 15.02
N GLU A 146 24.46 -16.20 14.33
CA GLU A 146 24.83 -16.14 12.91
C GLU A 146 23.63 -16.25 11.95
N ASP A 147 22.61 -17.02 12.35
CA ASP A 147 21.44 -17.36 11.54
C ASP A 147 20.27 -16.37 11.70
N ALA A 148 20.45 -15.30 12.48
CA ALA A 148 19.44 -14.26 12.62
C ALA A 148 19.21 -13.48 11.32
N PHE A 149 18.04 -12.84 11.23
CA PHE A 149 17.69 -11.95 10.13
C PHE A 149 18.73 -10.82 9.93
N VAL A 150 19.32 -10.35 11.04
CA VAL A 150 20.53 -9.53 11.08
C VAL A 150 21.53 -10.21 12.02
N PRO A 151 22.61 -10.83 11.50
CA PRO A 151 23.56 -11.56 12.34
C PRO A 151 24.35 -10.64 13.28
N LEU A 152 24.62 -11.12 14.50
CA LEU A 152 25.29 -10.32 15.52
C LEU A 152 26.07 -11.14 16.56
N ILE A 153 26.94 -10.46 17.30
CA ILE A 153 27.56 -10.95 18.54
C ILE A 153 26.93 -10.20 19.71
N LYS A 154 26.47 -10.95 20.72
CA LYS A 154 26.00 -10.43 21.99
C LYS A 154 27.07 -10.64 23.05
N LEU A 155 27.30 -9.64 23.90
CA LEU A 155 28.22 -9.75 25.02
C LEU A 155 27.88 -8.77 26.14
N ARG A 156 28.37 -9.05 27.33
CA ARG A 156 28.48 -8.09 28.43
C ARG A 156 29.94 -7.66 28.57
N TYR A 157 30.26 -6.43 28.20
CA TYR A 157 31.62 -5.88 28.34
C TYR A 157 31.70 -4.91 29.51
N ASP A 158 32.55 -5.21 30.51
CA ASP A 158 32.68 -4.42 31.74
C ASP A 158 31.31 -4.16 32.42
N GLY A 159 30.43 -5.18 32.40
CA GLY A 159 29.09 -5.12 32.98
C GLY A 159 28.00 -4.46 32.10
N ILE A 160 28.34 -3.94 30.92
CA ILE A 160 27.39 -3.31 29.98
C ILE A 160 27.04 -4.28 28.87
N GLU A 161 25.76 -4.44 28.54
CA GLU A 161 25.31 -5.30 27.43
C GLU A 161 25.49 -4.60 26.08
N LEU A 162 26.05 -5.32 25.10
CA LEU A 162 26.26 -4.87 23.73
C LEU A 162 25.76 -5.89 22.72
N ASP A 163 25.12 -5.38 21.68
CA ASP A 163 24.75 -6.11 20.47
C ASP A 163 25.58 -5.54 19.31
N ILE A 164 26.56 -6.31 18.82
CA ILE A 164 27.49 -5.89 17.76
C ILE A 164 27.08 -6.54 16.44
N LEU A 165 26.56 -5.72 15.52
CA LEU A 165 26.29 -6.08 14.13
C LEU A 165 27.56 -5.98 13.26
N PHE A 166 27.52 -6.58 12.07
CA PHE A 166 28.61 -6.51 11.10
C PHE A 166 28.14 -6.02 9.72
N ALA A 167 28.83 -5.01 9.19
CA ALA A 167 28.71 -4.58 7.80
C ALA A 167 30.08 -4.43 7.13
N ARG A 168 30.19 -5.00 5.94
CA ARG A 168 31.35 -4.86 5.06
C ARG A 168 31.05 -3.83 3.99
N LEU A 169 31.83 -2.76 3.90
CA LEU A 169 31.67 -1.77 2.82
C LEU A 169 32.53 -2.14 1.61
N ALA A 170 32.10 -1.72 0.42
CA ALA A 170 32.86 -1.87 -0.82
C ALA A 170 34.05 -0.88 -0.93
N LEU A 171 34.69 -0.56 0.20
CA LEU A 171 35.82 0.37 0.32
C LEU A 171 37.11 -0.39 0.65
N LYS A 172 38.26 0.18 0.24
CA LYS A 172 39.59 -0.40 0.56
C LYS A 172 40.02 -0.12 2.00
N GLU A 173 39.56 0.99 2.55
CA GLU A 173 39.87 1.46 3.90
C GLU A 173 38.61 2.09 4.52
N ILE A 174 38.53 2.09 5.85
CA ILE A 174 37.48 2.80 6.61
C ILE A 174 38.13 3.93 7.39
N LYS A 175 37.83 5.17 7.01
CA LYS A 175 38.41 6.38 7.62
C LYS A 175 37.76 6.72 8.97
N GLU A 176 38.46 7.48 9.81
CA GLU A 176 37.92 7.94 11.09
C GLU A 176 36.68 8.84 10.94
N ASP A 177 36.65 9.66 9.91
CA ASP A 177 35.55 10.56 9.55
C ASP A 177 34.48 9.89 8.69
N GLN A 178 34.54 8.57 8.49
CA GLN A 178 33.55 7.83 7.69
C GLN A 178 32.13 8.07 8.22
N GLU A 179 31.26 8.57 7.34
CA GLU A 179 29.82 8.66 7.52
C GLU A 179 29.11 7.53 6.75
N LEU A 180 27.90 7.15 7.19
CA LEU A 180 27.12 6.05 6.59
C LEU A 180 25.91 6.53 5.78
N SER A 181 25.69 7.84 5.70
CA SER A 181 24.49 8.43 5.10
C SER A 181 24.49 8.49 3.58
N ASP A 182 25.64 8.30 2.93
CA ASP A 182 25.70 8.21 1.47
C ASP A 182 25.07 6.89 1.01
N ASP A 183 24.01 6.99 0.21
CA ASP A 183 23.31 5.84 -0.37
C ASP A 183 24.24 5.00 -1.27
N ASN A 184 25.28 5.61 -1.87
CA ASN A 184 26.23 4.89 -2.73
C ASN A 184 27.02 3.81 -1.98
N LEU A 185 27.13 3.91 -0.66
CA LEU A 185 27.78 2.90 0.17
C LEU A 185 27.03 1.56 0.14
N LEU A 186 25.75 1.55 -0.23
CA LEU A 186 24.93 0.33 -0.33
C LEU A 186 25.17 -0.46 -1.63
N LYS A 187 25.90 0.11 -2.60
CA LYS A 187 26.18 -0.56 -3.87
C LYS A 187 27.09 -1.77 -3.65
N ASN A 188 26.75 -2.89 -4.28
CA ASN A 188 27.50 -4.15 -4.24
C ASN A 188 27.67 -4.75 -2.83
N LEU A 189 26.75 -4.45 -1.92
CA LEU A 189 26.72 -5.07 -0.59
C LEU A 189 25.78 -6.27 -0.56
N ASP A 190 26.09 -7.25 0.29
CA ASP A 190 25.16 -8.33 0.60
C ASP A 190 23.97 -7.83 1.43
N GLU A 191 22.84 -8.51 1.31
CA GLU A 191 21.59 -8.13 1.98
C GLU A 191 21.74 -7.97 3.50
N LYS A 192 22.51 -8.86 4.15
CA LYS A 192 22.76 -8.80 5.60
C LYS A 192 23.55 -7.54 5.99
N SER A 193 24.51 -7.10 5.17
CA SER A 193 25.23 -5.83 5.38
C SER A 193 24.33 -4.62 5.20
N ILE A 194 23.47 -4.62 4.17
CA ILE A 194 22.49 -3.54 3.94
C ILE A 194 21.55 -3.40 5.16
N ARG A 195 20.99 -4.51 5.63
CA ARG A 195 20.11 -4.51 6.82
C ARG A 195 20.84 -4.01 8.08
N SER A 196 22.11 -4.38 8.25
CA SER A 196 22.93 -3.95 9.39
C SER A 196 23.23 -2.45 9.36
N LEU A 197 23.45 -1.88 8.16
CA LEU A 197 23.68 -0.44 7.97
C LEU A 197 22.44 0.42 8.23
N ASN A 198 21.25 -0.10 7.92
CA ASN A 198 19.99 0.64 8.03
C ASN A 198 19.74 1.17 9.44
N GLY A 199 20.10 0.42 10.50
CA GLY A 199 19.92 0.87 11.88
C GLY A 199 20.63 2.21 12.16
N CYS A 200 21.90 2.33 11.76
CA CYS A 200 22.70 3.55 11.91
C CYS A 200 22.15 4.68 11.03
N ARG A 201 21.89 4.38 9.75
CA ARG A 201 21.42 5.36 8.76
C ARG A 201 20.09 6.00 9.18
N VAL A 202 19.15 5.20 9.68
CA VAL A 202 17.84 5.69 10.13
C VAL A 202 17.96 6.60 11.35
N ALA A 203 18.77 6.22 12.35
CA ALA A 203 18.94 7.04 13.55
C ALA A 203 19.55 8.41 13.22
N ASP A 204 20.60 8.43 12.38
CA ASP A 204 21.26 9.67 11.96
C ASP A 204 20.33 10.55 11.11
N GLU A 205 19.57 9.97 10.19
CA GLU A 205 18.58 10.71 9.39
C GLU A 205 17.50 11.34 10.27
N ILE A 206 16.97 10.63 11.26
CA ILE A 206 15.99 11.21 12.21
C ILE A 206 16.58 12.44 12.91
N LEU A 207 17.83 12.37 13.38
CA LEU A 207 18.51 13.47 14.08
C LEU A 207 18.82 14.67 13.18
N ARG A 208 18.92 14.47 11.86
CA ARG A 208 19.04 15.56 10.87
C ARG A 208 17.70 16.18 10.53
N LEU A 209 16.61 15.42 10.58
CA LEU A 209 15.28 15.82 10.15
C LEU A 209 14.44 16.50 11.24
N VAL A 210 14.99 16.74 12.43
CA VAL A 210 14.33 17.44 13.53
C VAL A 210 14.92 18.85 13.75
N PRO A 211 14.06 19.88 13.98
CA PRO A 211 14.50 21.26 14.14
C PRO A 211 15.27 21.52 15.44
N ASN A 212 14.90 20.83 16.53
CA ASN A 212 15.58 20.95 17.82
C ASN A 212 15.79 19.56 18.44
N ARG A 213 17.06 19.13 18.48
CA ARG A 213 17.45 17.79 18.94
C ARG A 213 17.15 17.58 20.43
N LEU A 214 17.40 18.58 21.29
CA LEU A 214 17.19 18.45 22.73
C LEU A 214 15.70 18.31 23.06
N ASN A 215 14.85 19.10 22.39
CA ASN A 215 13.40 18.98 22.54
C ASN A 215 12.90 17.62 22.06
N PHE A 216 13.37 17.17 20.90
CA PHE A 216 13.07 15.84 20.36
C PHE A 216 13.43 14.72 21.36
N ILE A 217 14.63 14.75 21.91
CA ILE A 217 15.13 13.75 22.88
C ILE A 217 14.23 13.69 24.13
N LEU A 218 13.89 14.84 24.72
CA LEU A 218 13.07 14.88 25.93
C LEU A 218 11.65 14.37 25.67
N VAL A 219 11.03 14.75 24.54
CA VAL A 219 9.69 14.27 24.15
C VAL A 219 9.72 12.78 23.85
N LEU A 220 10.75 12.29 23.16
CA LEU A 220 10.89 10.87 22.88
C LEU A 220 11.08 10.05 24.16
N ARG A 221 11.83 10.53 25.16
CA ARG A 221 11.90 9.92 26.49
C ARG A 221 10.51 9.85 27.15
N ALA A 222 9.76 10.94 27.12
CA ALA A 222 8.40 10.99 27.64
C ALA A 222 7.47 9.99 26.94
N VAL A 223 7.43 9.98 25.60
CA VAL A 223 6.58 9.07 24.81
C VAL A 223 6.97 7.61 25.05
N LYS A 224 8.26 7.28 25.15
CA LYS A 224 8.71 5.91 25.46
C LYS A 224 8.27 5.47 26.85
N LEU A 225 8.40 6.32 27.87
CA LEU A 225 7.91 6.04 29.22
C LEU A 225 6.39 5.82 29.21
N TRP A 226 5.66 6.74 28.58
CA TRP A 226 4.21 6.64 28.42
C TRP A 226 3.80 5.32 27.74
N ALA A 227 4.37 5.01 26.57
CA ALA A 227 4.03 3.82 25.79
C ALA A 227 4.33 2.51 26.56
N LYS A 228 5.45 2.45 27.30
CA LYS A 228 5.76 1.31 28.17
C LYS A 228 4.73 1.16 29.28
N ASN A 229 4.40 2.24 29.97
CA ASN A 229 3.46 2.25 31.09
C ASN A 229 1.99 2.01 30.68
N HIS A 230 1.67 2.18 29.40
CA HIS A 230 0.35 1.86 28.82
C HIS A 230 0.32 0.51 28.09
N GLY A 231 1.42 -0.25 28.10
CA GLY A 231 1.48 -1.60 27.53
C GLY A 231 1.42 -1.64 25.99
N ILE A 232 1.93 -0.61 25.30
CA ILE A 232 1.89 -0.49 23.83
C ILE A 232 3.28 -0.31 23.21
N TYR A 233 4.32 -0.86 23.86
CA TYR A 233 5.70 -0.82 23.39
C TYR A 233 6.24 -2.23 23.14
N SER A 234 6.10 -2.74 21.90
CA SER A 234 6.72 -3.98 21.41
C SER A 234 6.45 -4.20 19.92
N ASN A 235 7.48 -4.14 19.07
CA ASN A 235 7.32 -4.41 17.63
C ASN A 235 6.98 -5.88 17.33
N VAL A 236 7.53 -6.81 18.11
CA VAL A 236 7.33 -8.26 17.92
C VAL A 236 5.86 -8.64 18.13
N LEU A 237 5.21 -7.99 19.11
CA LEU A 237 3.81 -8.25 19.46
C LEU A 237 2.81 -7.37 18.71
N GLY A 238 3.24 -6.65 17.67
CA GLY A 238 2.39 -5.84 16.80
C GLY A 238 2.09 -4.42 17.30
N PHE A 239 2.82 -3.94 18.31
CA PHE A 239 2.83 -2.52 18.70
C PHE A 239 4.02 -1.79 18.08
N LEU A 240 4.28 -0.55 18.51
CA LEU A 240 5.41 0.23 18.01
C LEU A 240 6.71 -0.11 18.75
N GLY A 241 7.79 -0.25 17.99
CA GLY A 241 9.16 -0.27 18.50
C GLY A 241 9.76 1.13 18.67
N GLY A 242 10.98 1.20 19.19
CA GLY A 242 11.65 2.47 19.51
C GLY A 242 11.82 3.41 18.31
N ILE A 243 12.16 2.87 17.14
CA ILE A 243 12.32 3.66 15.91
C ILE A 243 10.98 4.23 15.42
N SER A 244 9.90 3.44 15.48
CA SER A 244 8.57 3.91 15.09
C SER A 244 8.12 5.07 15.99
N TRP A 245 8.32 4.97 17.31
CA TRP A 245 8.07 6.08 18.23
C TRP A 245 8.94 7.31 17.94
N ALA A 246 10.23 7.10 17.62
CA ALA A 246 11.12 8.19 17.24
C ALA A 246 10.63 8.92 15.98
N ILE A 247 10.15 8.19 14.97
CA ILE A 247 9.61 8.80 13.74
C ILE A 247 8.34 9.61 14.03
N LEU A 248 7.42 9.10 14.84
CA LEU A 248 6.20 9.84 15.21
C LEU A 248 6.54 11.15 15.97
N VAL A 249 7.49 11.09 16.91
CA VAL A 249 7.95 12.28 17.65
C VAL A 249 8.68 13.26 16.72
N ALA A 250 9.55 12.76 15.85
CA ALA A 250 10.24 13.59 14.85
C ALA A 250 9.26 14.32 13.95
N ARG A 251 8.21 13.62 13.46
CA ARG A 251 7.16 14.22 12.64
C ARG A 251 6.42 15.31 13.39
N THR A 252 6.15 15.12 14.68
CA THR A 252 5.54 16.15 15.52
C THR A 252 6.45 17.38 15.65
N CYS A 253 7.76 17.18 15.82
CA CYS A 253 8.73 18.27 15.87
C CYS A 253 8.78 19.06 14.55
N GLN A 254 8.72 18.39 13.40
CA GLN A 254 8.66 19.04 12.08
C GLN A 254 7.43 19.95 11.94
N LEU A 255 6.28 19.52 12.46
CA LEU A 255 5.03 20.28 12.38
C LEU A 255 4.98 21.47 13.36
N TYR A 256 5.81 21.48 14.40
CA TYR A 256 5.83 22.49 15.46
C TYR A 256 7.28 22.86 15.85
N PRO A 257 8.06 23.48 14.96
CA PRO A 257 9.51 23.58 15.10
C PRO A 257 10.00 24.37 16.31
N ASN A 258 9.24 25.37 16.76
CA ASN A 258 9.62 26.26 17.86
C ASN A 258 8.94 25.89 19.19
N ALA A 259 8.16 24.79 19.22
CA ALA A 259 7.41 24.39 20.41
C ALA A 259 8.33 23.76 21.48
N THR A 260 7.98 23.99 22.75
CA THR A 260 8.64 23.33 23.87
C THR A 260 8.22 21.87 24.02
N PRO A 261 8.98 21.04 24.75
CA PRO A 261 8.65 19.64 25.01
C PRO A 261 7.25 19.37 25.56
N SER A 262 6.74 20.21 26.47
CA SER A 262 5.38 20.04 27.01
C SER A 262 4.31 20.20 25.92
N VAL A 263 4.48 21.20 25.03
CA VAL A 263 3.59 21.47 23.90
C VAL A 263 3.74 20.40 22.83
N LEU A 264 4.97 20.01 22.49
CA LEU A 264 5.24 18.94 21.53
C LEU A 264 4.57 17.62 21.96
N LEU A 265 4.64 17.27 23.25
CA LEU A 265 3.96 16.09 23.78
C LEU A 265 2.43 16.21 23.64
N GLN A 266 1.86 17.40 23.86
CA GLN A 266 0.42 17.63 23.64
C GLN A 266 0.06 17.47 22.17
N LYS A 267 0.87 18.05 21.28
CA LYS A 267 0.67 17.99 19.84
C LYS A 267 0.86 16.59 19.28
N PHE A 268 1.74 15.79 19.86
CA PHE A 268 1.91 14.39 19.52
C PHE A 268 0.58 13.64 19.66
N PHE A 269 -0.07 13.73 20.82
CA PHE A 269 -1.37 13.09 21.03
C PHE A 269 -2.47 13.67 20.14
N LEU A 270 -2.48 14.99 19.93
CA LEU A 270 -3.44 15.64 19.04
C LEU A 270 -3.31 15.15 17.60
N VAL A 271 -2.08 15.08 17.08
CA VAL A 271 -1.81 14.67 15.69
C VAL A 271 -2.18 13.20 15.50
N PHE A 272 -1.70 12.29 16.37
CA PHE A 272 -1.87 10.85 16.13
C PHE A 272 -3.21 10.27 16.62
N SER A 273 -3.95 10.98 17.47
CA SER A 273 -5.36 10.64 17.75
C SER A 273 -6.30 10.99 16.59
N ALA A 274 -5.90 11.94 15.74
CA ALA A 274 -6.66 12.42 14.59
C ALA A 274 -6.05 12.00 13.23
N TRP A 275 -4.96 11.21 13.23
CA TRP A 275 -4.28 10.78 12.02
C TRP A 275 -5.15 9.80 11.23
N ASP A 276 -5.27 10.04 9.93
CA ASP A 276 -6.14 9.26 9.04
C ASP A 276 -5.43 7.99 8.52
N TRP A 277 -5.31 6.97 9.37
CA TRP A 277 -4.71 5.70 8.99
C TRP A 277 -5.51 5.01 7.87
N PRO A 278 -4.88 4.46 6.81
CA PRO A 278 -3.48 4.05 6.72
C PRO A 278 -2.56 5.05 5.98
N HIS A 279 -2.85 6.37 5.98
CA HIS A 279 -1.91 7.33 5.39
C HIS A 279 -0.53 7.24 6.08
N PRO A 280 0.58 7.15 5.33
CA PRO A 280 1.89 6.90 5.91
C PRO A 280 2.46 8.11 6.62
N VAL A 281 3.14 7.86 7.75
CA VAL A 281 3.98 8.88 8.40
C VAL A 281 5.35 8.87 7.73
N ILE A 282 5.70 9.99 7.10
CA ILE A 282 6.94 10.18 6.33
C ILE A 282 7.67 11.42 6.84
N LEU A 283 9.00 11.34 6.99
CA LEU A 283 9.83 12.44 7.48
C LEU A 283 10.56 13.24 6.40
N LYS A 284 10.73 12.70 5.19
CA LYS A 284 11.39 13.38 4.06
C LYS A 284 10.77 12.95 2.74
N ASP A 285 10.89 13.79 1.71
CA ASP A 285 10.31 13.49 0.40
C ASP A 285 11.15 12.40 -0.30
N VAL A 286 10.54 11.22 -0.46
CA VAL A 286 11.15 10.03 -1.06
C VAL A 286 11.20 10.09 -2.59
N ASP A 287 10.40 10.96 -3.22
CA ASP A 287 10.36 11.12 -4.68
C ASP A 287 11.27 12.28 -5.14
N ALA A 288 11.59 13.23 -4.26
CA ALA A 288 12.53 14.33 -4.53
C ALA A 288 14.02 13.95 -4.39
N THR A 289 14.34 12.82 -3.75
CA THR A 289 15.74 12.38 -3.54
C THR A 289 16.20 11.53 -4.75
N PRO A 290 17.34 11.85 -5.41
CA PRO A 290 17.85 11.06 -6.54
C PRO A 290 18.04 9.59 -6.14
N ARG A 291 17.27 8.69 -6.75
CA ARG A 291 17.31 7.26 -6.42
C ARG A 291 18.51 6.60 -7.07
N ILE A 292 19.13 5.68 -6.33
CA ILE A 292 20.06 4.73 -6.93
C ILE A 292 19.25 3.72 -7.72
N ASP A 293 19.30 3.81 -9.05
CA ASP A 293 18.61 2.91 -9.97
C ASP A 293 19.31 1.55 -10.03
N ILE A 294 19.13 0.74 -8.98
CA ILE A 294 19.60 -0.64 -8.92
C ILE A 294 18.37 -1.54 -8.72
N PRO A 295 18.01 -2.38 -9.72
CA PRO A 295 16.82 -3.23 -9.69
C PRO A 295 16.67 -4.09 -8.43
N TYR A 296 17.78 -4.50 -7.81
CA TYR A 296 17.78 -5.31 -6.58
C TYR A 296 17.07 -4.64 -5.38
N PHE A 297 17.07 -3.30 -5.28
CA PHE A 297 16.44 -2.60 -4.16
C PHE A 297 14.92 -2.44 -4.31
N ILE A 298 14.35 -2.70 -5.49
CA ILE A 298 12.94 -2.39 -5.76
C ILE A 298 11.98 -3.16 -4.85
N ASP A 299 12.36 -4.39 -4.48
CA ASP A 299 11.59 -5.25 -3.57
C ASP A 299 11.83 -4.92 -2.09
N MET A 300 12.88 -4.16 -1.77
CA MET A 300 13.19 -3.75 -0.39
C MET A 300 12.48 -2.46 0.00
N ILE A 301 12.17 -1.60 -0.97
CA ILE A 301 11.55 -0.29 -0.76
C ILE A 301 10.05 -0.46 -0.48
N TRP A 302 9.55 0.25 0.52
CA TRP A 302 8.14 0.35 0.80
C TRP A 302 7.49 1.32 -0.19
N ASP A 303 6.60 0.81 -1.04
CA ASP A 303 5.82 1.63 -1.96
C ASP A 303 4.49 0.94 -2.32
N PRO A 304 3.35 1.38 -1.75
CA PRO A 304 2.05 0.75 -1.99
C PRO A 304 1.57 0.91 -3.45
N ARG A 305 2.18 1.80 -4.25
CA ARG A 305 1.86 2.01 -5.68
C ARG A 305 2.42 0.88 -6.54
N THR A 306 3.52 0.26 -6.12
CA THR A 306 4.23 -0.79 -6.85
C THR A 306 4.10 -2.16 -6.17
N ARG A 307 4.09 -2.23 -4.83
CA ARG A 307 4.03 -3.47 -4.05
C ARG A 307 2.64 -3.67 -3.43
N ALA A 308 1.96 -4.75 -3.83
CA ALA A 308 0.61 -5.05 -3.35
C ALA A 308 0.56 -5.36 -1.84
N SER A 309 1.59 -6.04 -1.31
CA SER A 309 1.70 -6.35 0.13
C SER A 309 1.64 -5.10 1.01
N ASP A 310 2.25 -4.02 0.53
CA ASP A 310 2.36 -2.75 1.27
C ASP A 310 1.02 -2.03 1.44
N ARG A 311 0.02 -2.32 0.58
CA ARG A 311 -1.33 -1.75 0.65
C ARG A 311 -2.14 -2.24 1.85
N TYR A 312 -1.77 -3.38 2.41
CA TYR A 312 -2.46 -3.98 3.56
C TYR A 312 -1.91 -3.48 4.91
N HIS A 313 -0.86 -2.66 4.91
CA HIS A 313 -0.30 -2.10 6.14
C HIS A 313 -1.29 -1.12 6.82
N LEU A 314 -1.60 -1.38 8.10
CA LEU A 314 -2.69 -0.70 8.79
C LEU A 314 -2.31 0.65 9.44
N MET A 315 -1.02 0.82 9.77
CA MET A 315 -0.49 2.01 10.44
C MET A 315 0.95 2.30 9.95
N PRO A 316 1.17 2.58 8.65
CA PRO A 316 2.50 2.62 8.08
C PRO A 316 3.33 3.81 8.58
N ILE A 317 4.52 3.52 9.12
CA ILE A 317 5.48 4.51 9.63
C ILE A 317 6.83 4.24 8.96
N ILE A 318 7.21 5.12 8.04
CA ILE A 318 8.25 4.83 7.05
C ILE A 318 9.61 5.34 7.53
N THR A 319 10.61 4.48 7.46
CA THR A 319 11.99 4.84 7.81
C THR A 319 12.54 5.85 6.79
N PRO A 320 13.23 6.92 7.23
CA PRO A 320 13.69 7.98 6.34
C PRO A 320 14.95 7.63 5.53
N ALA A 321 15.70 6.58 5.88
CA ALA A 321 16.89 6.20 5.13
C ALA A 321 16.56 5.20 4.02
N PHE A 322 17.19 5.36 2.87
CA PHE A 322 17.09 4.43 1.75
C PHE A 322 17.79 3.09 2.09
N PRO A 323 17.25 1.92 1.67
CA PRO A 323 15.90 1.74 1.13
C PRO A 323 14.84 1.90 2.22
N GLU A 324 13.82 2.72 1.97
CA GLU A 324 12.78 3.04 2.94
C GLU A 324 11.90 1.82 3.23
N GLN A 325 11.61 1.54 4.50
CA GLN A 325 10.80 0.41 4.91
C GLN A 325 9.69 0.84 5.87
N ASN A 326 8.58 0.10 5.87
CA ASN A 326 7.57 0.28 6.90
C ASN A 326 8.06 -0.33 8.22
N SER A 327 8.30 0.50 9.25
CA SER A 327 8.74 0.05 10.57
C SER A 327 7.65 -0.64 11.41
N THR A 328 6.39 -0.59 10.96
CA THR A 328 5.20 -1.07 11.71
C THR A 328 4.37 -2.08 10.92
N PHE A 329 5.03 -2.90 10.09
CA PHE A 329 4.36 -3.95 9.31
C PHE A 329 3.67 -5.03 10.17
N ASN A 330 4.06 -5.18 11.45
CA ASN A 330 3.44 -6.13 12.39
C ASN A 330 2.14 -5.62 13.04
N VAL A 331 1.75 -4.36 12.82
CA VAL A 331 0.53 -3.81 13.42
C VAL A 331 -0.71 -4.53 12.87
N THR A 332 -1.52 -5.04 13.79
CA THR A 332 -2.79 -5.74 13.53
C THR A 332 -3.99 -4.82 13.73
N ARG A 333 -5.21 -5.30 13.43
CA ARG A 333 -6.44 -4.52 13.64
C ARG A 333 -6.62 -4.17 15.12
N SER A 334 -6.37 -5.13 16.01
CA SER A 334 -6.56 -4.97 17.45
C SER A 334 -5.52 -4.04 18.06
N THR A 335 -4.24 -4.24 17.73
CA THR A 335 -3.16 -3.40 18.25
C THR A 335 -3.30 -1.95 17.75
N ARG A 336 -3.68 -1.72 16.49
CA ARG A 336 -4.03 -0.38 15.98
C ARG A 336 -5.15 0.26 16.79
N GLN A 337 -6.22 -0.49 17.07
CA GLN A 337 -7.35 0.03 17.85
C GLN A 337 -6.96 0.36 19.28
N VAL A 338 -6.17 -0.49 19.94
CA VAL A 338 -5.62 -0.22 21.28
C VAL A 338 -4.82 1.07 21.27
N MET A 339 -3.85 1.22 20.37
CA MET A 339 -3.01 2.42 20.29
C MET A 339 -3.81 3.69 19.98
N THR A 340 -4.81 3.60 19.09
CA THR A 340 -5.71 4.71 18.80
C THR A 340 -6.49 5.15 20.04
N ASN A 341 -6.92 4.20 20.88
CA ASN A 341 -7.61 4.50 22.13
C ASN A 341 -6.68 5.17 23.15
N GLU A 342 -5.43 4.70 23.23
CA GLU A 342 -4.39 5.26 24.09
C GLU A 342 -3.99 6.68 23.66
N PHE A 343 -3.90 6.97 22.35
CA PHE A 343 -3.64 8.34 21.89
C PHE A 343 -4.75 9.32 22.28
N LYS A 344 -6.01 8.87 22.23
CA LYS A 344 -7.16 9.68 22.66
C LYS A 344 -7.13 9.95 24.17
N GLU A 345 -6.88 8.92 24.98
CA GLU A 345 -6.72 9.08 26.44
C GLU A 345 -5.54 9.98 26.79
N GLY A 346 -4.41 9.82 26.09
CA GLY A 346 -3.26 10.70 26.22
C GLY A 346 -3.60 12.16 25.91
N LEU A 347 -4.40 12.43 24.88
CA LEU A 347 -4.85 13.78 24.56
C LEU A 347 -5.73 14.36 25.67
N ASP A 348 -6.69 13.58 26.19
CA ASP A 348 -7.57 14.01 27.29
C ASP A 348 -6.76 14.35 28.55
N ASN A 349 -5.81 13.48 28.93
CA ASN A 349 -4.88 13.72 30.04
C ASN A 349 -4.05 15.00 29.83
N MET A 350 -3.56 15.23 28.61
CA MET A 350 -2.82 16.44 28.28
C MET A 350 -3.67 17.70 28.39
N LEU A 351 -4.95 17.65 28.00
CA LEU A 351 -5.86 18.79 28.14
C LEU A 351 -6.08 19.14 29.62
N GLU A 352 -6.28 18.14 30.48
CA GLU A 352 -6.41 18.34 31.92
C GLU A 352 -5.15 18.94 32.55
N ILE A 353 -3.96 18.42 32.20
CA ILE A 353 -2.68 18.95 32.67
C ILE A 353 -2.52 20.42 32.24
N PHE A 354 -2.79 20.73 30.98
CA PHE A 354 -2.69 22.11 30.47
C PHE A 354 -3.73 23.05 31.11
N ASN A 355 -4.88 22.52 31.56
CA ASN A 355 -5.89 23.29 32.29
C ASN A 355 -5.62 23.39 33.81
N GLY A 356 -4.57 22.75 34.31
CA GLY A 356 -4.23 22.72 35.74
C GLY A 356 -5.12 21.78 36.58
N GLN A 357 -5.81 20.84 35.94
CA GLN A 357 -6.72 19.88 36.56
C GLN A 357 -6.03 18.56 36.94
N ALA A 358 -4.87 18.28 36.34
CA ALA A 358 -4.09 17.08 36.57
C ALA A 358 -2.57 17.38 36.55
N THR A 359 -1.77 16.44 37.02
CA THR A 359 -0.29 16.52 36.97
C THR A 359 0.26 15.51 35.96
N TRP A 360 1.56 15.64 35.62
CA TRP A 360 2.26 14.69 34.74
C TRP A 360 2.17 13.24 35.21
N LYS A 361 1.98 13.00 36.52
CA LYS A 361 1.73 11.66 37.06
C LYS A 361 0.54 10.98 36.38
N LYS A 362 -0.56 11.68 36.12
CA LYS A 362 -1.75 11.10 35.48
C LYS A 362 -1.44 10.49 34.11
N LEU A 363 -0.58 11.18 33.34
CA LEU A 363 -0.18 10.73 32.01
C LEU A 363 0.80 9.56 32.05
N PHE A 364 1.71 9.51 33.01
CA PHE A 364 2.79 8.52 33.03
C PHE A 364 2.58 7.36 34.00
N GLU A 365 1.52 7.36 34.82
CA GLU A 365 1.23 6.26 35.73
C GLU A 365 0.92 4.96 34.96
N GLU A 366 1.49 3.84 35.42
CA GLU A 366 1.28 2.52 34.81
C GLU A 366 -0.21 2.15 34.85
N VAL A 367 -0.76 1.72 33.72
CA VAL A 367 -2.16 1.32 33.62
C VAL A 367 -2.28 -0.18 33.88
N ASN A 368 -3.11 -0.55 34.85
CA ASN A 368 -3.34 -1.92 35.22
C ASN A 368 -4.12 -2.66 34.11
N PHE A 369 -3.38 -3.41 33.30
CA PHE A 369 -3.90 -4.24 32.22
C PHE A 369 -4.97 -5.24 32.68
N PHE A 370 -4.78 -5.87 33.85
CA PHE A 370 -5.68 -6.90 34.37
C PHE A 370 -7.02 -6.35 34.82
N THR A 371 -7.14 -5.03 35.05
CA THR A 371 -8.42 -4.37 35.35
C THR A 371 -9.25 -4.04 34.11
N ARG A 372 -8.62 -4.06 32.92
CA ARG A 372 -9.22 -3.61 31.65
C ARG A 372 -10.18 -4.62 31.04
N TYR A 373 -9.89 -5.91 31.17
CA TYR A 373 -10.65 -6.99 30.54
C TYR A 373 -11.27 -7.95 31.58
N LYS A 374 -12.34 -8.63 31.18
CA LYS A 374 -12.98 -9.69 32.00
C LYS A 374 -12.44 -11.08 31.69
N HIS A 375 -11.88 -11.26 30.49
CA HIS A 375 -11.48 -12.54 29.91
C HIS A 375 -10.02 -12.43 29.46
N PHE A 376 -9.25 -13.49 29.71
CA PHE A 376 -7.83 -13.54 29.37
C PHE A 376 -7.43 -14.91 28.85
N ILE A 377 -6.39 -14.93 28.02
CA ILE A 377 -5.57 -16.11 27.74
C ILE A 377 -4.26 -15.93 28.49
N ALA A 378 -3.88 -16.92 29.29
CA ALA A 378 -2.53 -17.08 29.85
C ALA A 378 -1.74 -18.01 28.92
N LEU A 379 -0.56 -17.59 28.49
CA LEU A 379 0.36 -18.40 27.71
C LEU A 379 1.58 -18.71 28.57
N LEU A 380 1.74 -19.98 28.95
CA LEU A 380 2.83 -20.44 29.81
C LEU A 380 3.88 -21.20 29.00
N CYS A 381 5.07 -20.62 28.87
CA CYS A 381 6.24 -21.27 28.30
C CYS A 381 7.08 -21.91 29.41
N LEU A 382 7.47 -23.16 29.22
CA LEU A 382 8.19 -24.00 30.18
C LEU A 382 9.38 -24.67 29.51
N THR A 383 10.52 -24.68 30.19
CA THR A 383 11.73 -25.42 29.79
C THR A 383 12.49 -25.93 31.02
N GLU A 384 13.44 -26.84 30.80
CA GLU A 384 14.24 -27.46 31.88
C GLU A 384 15.37 -26.56 32.39
N ASN A 385 15.97 -25.73 31.53
CA ASN A 385 17.11 -24.88 31.86
C ASN A 385 17.04 -23.53 31.13
N GLU A 386 17.82 -22.55 31.61
CA GLU A 386 17.78 -21.16 31.13
C GLU A 386 18.24 -20.99 29.66
N GLU A 387 19.13 -21.84 29.16
CA GLU A 387 19.63 -21.76 27.77
C GLU A 387 18.52 -22.16 26.78
N ASP A 388 17.89 -23.30 27.03
CA ASP A 388 16.72 -23.76 26.28
C ASP A 388 15.58 -22.74 26.39
N HIS A 389 15.40 -22.16 27.58
CA HIS A 389 14.37 -21.16 27.84
C HIS A 389 14.52 -19.93 26.95
N LEU A 390 15.73 -19.36 26.88
CA LEU A 390 15.99 -18.15 26.12
C LEU A 390 15.59 -18.31 24.65
N ASN A 391 15.99 -19.42 24.03
CA ASN A 391 15.70 -19.72 22.63
C ASN A 391 14.21 -20.00 22.39
N PHE A 392 13.61 -20.87 23.20
CA PHE A 392 12.22 -21.28 23.01
C PHE A 392 11.22 -20.15 23.36
N CYS A 393 11.49 -19.40 24.44
CA CYS A 393 10.71 -18.22 24.84
C CYS A 393 10.70 -17.16 23.74
N GLY A 394 11.86 -16.87 23.12
CA GLY A 394 11.95 -15.94 21.98
C GLY A 394 11.17 -16.43 20.75
N LEU A 395 11.20 -17.74 20.46
CA LEU A 395 10.38 -18.34 19.40
C LEU A 395 8.89 -18.16 19.69
N VAL A 396 8.43 -18.52 20.90
CA VAL A 396 7.02 -18.38 21.31
C VAL A 396 6.56 -16.94 21.14
N GLU A 397 7.32 -15.97 21.66
CA GLU A 397 6.99 -14.54 21.58
C GLU A 397 6.85 -14.08 20.12
N SER A 398 7.73 -14.53 19.22
CA SER A 398 7.66 -14.21 17.78
C SER A 398 6.38 -14.72 17.10
N LYS A 399 5.71 -15.72 17.69
CA LYS A 399 4.51 -16.35 17.14
C LYS A 399 3.20 -15.85 17.75
N ILE A 400 3.22 -15.16 18.89
CA ILE A 400 1.99 -14.69 19.57
C ILE A 400 1.09 -13.87 18.64
N ARG A 401 1.67 -13.09 17.72
CA ARG A 401 0.92 -12.34 16.70
C ARG A 401 0.05 -13.22 15.77
N HIS A 402 0.42 -14.47 15.53
CA HIS A 402 -0.39 -15.40 14.75
C HIS A 402 -1.66 -15.82 15.51
N LEU A 403 -1.55 -15.98 16.83
CA LEU A 403 -2.71 -16.21 17.70
C LEU A 403 -3.64 -15.00 17.71
N VAL A 404 -3.09 -13.78 17.83
CA VAL A 404 -3.85 -12.52 17.69
C VAL A 404 -4.62 -12.49 16.36
N ALA A 405 -3.95 -12.80 15.24
CA ALA A 405 -4.59 -12.84 13.93
C ALA A 405 -5.69 -13.90 13.83
N SER A 406 -5.55 -15.03 14.54
CA SER A 406 -6.60 -16.05 14.63
C SER A 406 -7.82 -15.56 15.40
N PHE A 407 -7.60 -14.91 16.55
CA PHE A 407 -8.68 -14.28 17.30
C PHE A 407 -9.39 -13.18 16.53
N GLU A 408 -8.69 -12.37 15.74
CA GLU A 408 -9.30 -11.33 14.89
C GLU A 408 -10.24 -11.88 13.81
N ARG A 409 -10.09 -13.16 13.42
CA ARG A 409 -11.01 -13.86 12.50
C ARG A 409 -12.20 -14.50 13.21
N ASN A 410 -12.11 -14.72 14.52
CA ASN A 410 -13.20 -15.32 15.30
C ASN A 410 -14.27 -14.26 15.59
N SER A 411 -15.50 -14.51 15.14
CA SER A 411 -16.64 -13.59 15.29
C SER A 411 -17.04 -13.31 16.75
N CYS A 412 -16.62 -14.13 17.70
CA CYS A 412 -16.85 -13.93 19.13
C CYS A 412 -15.87 -12.93 19.77
N VAL A 413 -14.76 -12.58 19.11
CA VAL A 413 -13.73 -11.68 19.64
C VAL A 413 -13.81 -10.34 18.94
N ASN A 414 -14.16 -9.28 19.68
CA ASN A 414 -14.17 -7.91 19.16
C ASN A 414 -12.77 -7.30 19.12
N LEU A 415 -11.97 -7.60 20.15
CA LEU A 415 -10.63 -7.07 20.35
C LEU A 415 -9.81 -8.07 21.16
N CYS A 416 -8.55 -8.29 20.76
CA CYS A 416 -7.57 -8.99 21.58
C CYS A 416 -6.35 -8.10 21.82
N HIS A 417 -5.92 -8.01 23.08
CA HIS A 417 -4.85 -7.11 23.51
C HIS A 417 -3.79 -7.93 24.24
N VAL A 418 -2.66 -8.18 23.58
CA VAL A 418 -1.49 -8.82 24.20
C VAL A 418 -0.79 -7.82 25.11
N ASN A 419 -0.53 -8.19 26.36
CA ASN A 419 0.33 -7.41 27.24
C ASN A 419 1.80 -7.67 26.88
N PRO A 420 2.59 -6.64 26.53
CA PRO A 420 4.01 -6.83 26.21
C PRO A 420 4.87 -7.27 27.37
N ARG A 421 4.39 -7.14 28.61
CA ARG A 421 5.13 -7.53 29.80
C ARG A 421 5.07 -9.04 30.02
N GLN A 422 6.23 -9.61 30.32
CA GLN A 422 6.41 -11.00 30.73
C GLN A 422 6.27 -11.14 32.26
N TYR A 423 5.75 -12.27 32.71
CA TYR A 423 5.50 -12.58 34.13
C TYR A 423 6.08 -13.94 34.50
N LYS A 424 6.25 -14.20 35.79
CA LYS A 424 6.56 -15.53 36.33
C LYS A 424 5.35 -16.07 37.11
N PRO A 425 5.12 -17.40 37.12
CA PRO A 425 4.07 -18.00 37.94
C PRO A 425 4.31 -17.70 39.42
N ALA A 426 3.27 -17.27 40.14
CA ALA A 426 3.38 -16.96 41.56
C ALA A 426 3.38 -18.20 42.48
N TYR A 427 2.93 -19.33 41.97
CA TYR A 427 2.83 -20.59 42.70
C TYR A 427 3.32 -21.73 41.80
N LYS A 428 3.75 -22.85 42.41
CA LYS A 428 4.06 -24.07 41.67
C LYS A 428 2.77 -24.55 40.99
N LEU A 429 2.71 -24.45 39.67
CA LEU A 429 1.55 -24.90 38.90
C LEU A 429 1.54 -26.44 38.92
N GLU A 430 0.39 -27.03 39.24
CA GLU A 430 0.18 -28.48 39.16
C GLU A 430 0.11 -28.88 37.67
N LEU A 431 1.28 -29.13 37.09
CA LEU A 431 1.45 -29.51 35.69
C LEU A 431 2.12 -30.87 35.62
N ASP A 432 1.70 -31.68 34.65
CA ASP A 432 2.28 -33.00 34.36
C ASP A 432 3.57 -32.80 33.54
N ILE A 433 4.69 -32.60 34.25
CA ILE A 433 6.01 -32.36 33.67
C ILE A 433 7.05 -33.29 34.29
N ASP A 434 7.97 -33.79 33.45
CA ASP A 434 8.90 -34.87 33.79
C ASP A 434 10.20 -34.40 34.47
N TYR A 435 10.31 -33.11 34.82
CA TYR A 435 11.52 -32.50 35.38
C TYR A 435 11.21 -31.55 36.56
N GLU A 436 12.14 -31.49 37.52
CA GLU A 436 12.01 -30.66 38.73
C GLU A 436 12.45 -29.21 38.47
N ASN A 437 11.67 -28.24 38.96
CA ASN A 437 11.96 -26.79 38.91
C ASN A 437 12.05 -26.18 37.48
N PRO A 438 10.94 -26.16 36.72
CA PRO A 438 10.91 -25.59 35.37
C PRO A 438 11.25 -24.10 35.34
N VAL A 439 11.98 -23.66 34.31
CA VAL A 439 12.12 -22.24 33.96
C VAL A 439 10.84 -21.81 33.23
N CYS A 440 10.19 -20.76 33.72
CA CYS A 440 8.83 -20.38 33.31
C CYS A 440 8.75 -18.91 32.86
N THR A 441 8.06 -18.66 31.75
CA THR A 441 7.60 -17.32 31.34
C THR A 441 6.11 -17.33 31.00
N LEU A 442 5.38 -16.32 31.49
CA LEU A 442 3.97 -16.10 31.24
C LEU A 442 3.72 -14.83 30.41
N TRP A 443 2.81 -14.94 29.44
CA TRP A 443 2.18 -13.78 28.79
C TRP A 443 0.67 -13.81 28.99
N PHE A 444 0.06 -12.64 28.91
CA PHE A 444 -1.39 -12.50 28.99
C PHE A 444 -1.96 -11.76 27.78
N ILE A 445 -3.08 -12.27 27.27
CA ILE A 445 -3.87 -11.64 26.21
C ILE A 445 -5.26 -11.34 26.77
N GLY A 446 -5.62 -10.06 26.84
CA GLY A 446 -6.94 -9.60 27.26
C GLY A 446 -7.92 -9.66 26.10
N LEU A 447 -9.13 -10.16 26.35
CA LEU A 447 -10.17 -10.33 25.35
C LEU A 447 -11.38 -9.46 25.65
N ASP A 448 -11.83 -8.71 24.64
CA ASP A 448 -13.18 -8.15 24.59
C ASP A 448 -14.03 -9.01 23.67
N LEU A 449 -15.10 -9.58 24.22
CA LEU A 449 -15.93 -10.58 23.56
C LEU A 449 -17.28 -10.01 23.15
N ASN A 450 -17.79 -10.49 22.02
CA ASN A 450 -19.10 -10.12 21.52
C ASN A 450 -20.22 -10.73 22.40
N LYS A 451 -20.81 -9.91 23.26
CA LYS A 451 -21.86 -10.31 24.22
C LYS A 451 -23.10 -10.93 23.57
N GLN A 452 -23.38 -10.64 22.30
CA GLN A 452 -24.54 -11.20 21.59
C GLN A 452 -24.31 -12.64 21.14
N LEU A 453 -23.05 -13.01 20.87
CA LEU A 453 -22.65 -14.32 20.36
C LEU A 453 -22.09 -15.23 21.48
N SER A 454 -21.63 -14.67 22.59
CA SER A 454 -20.82 -15.36 23.62
C SER A 454 -21.61 -16.21 24.64
N LYS A 455 -22.64 -16.97 24.25
CA LYS A 455 -23.36 -17.87 25.19
C LYS A 455 -22.56 -19.14 25.55
N LYS A 456 -21.68 -19.60 24.65
CA LYS A 456 -20.61 -20.57 24.93
C LYS A 456 -19.36 -20.08 24.20
N ILE A 457 -18.33 -19.69 24.95
CA ILE A 457 -17.05 -19.26 24.37
C ILE A 457 -16.23 -20.53 24.15
N ASP A 458 -15.99 -20.88 22.89
CA ASP A 458 -15.03 -21.91 22.52
C ASP A 458 -13.89 -21.24 21.75
N LEU A 459 -12.68 -21.36 22.28
CA LEU A 459 -11.44 -20.84 21.70
C LEU A 459 -10.43 -21.98 21.48
N THR A 460 -10.88 -23.23 21.59
CA THR A 460 -10.00 -24.40 21.62
C THR A 460 -9.26 -24.56 20.31
N GLU A 461 -9.93 -24.30 19.18
CA GLU A 461 -9.34 -24.38 17.84
C GLU A 461 -8.20 -23.37 17.66
N GLU A 462 -8.38 -22.11 18.08
CA GLU A 462 -7.33 -21.09 17.97
C GLU A 462 -6.13 -21.40 18.85
N LEU A 463 -6.37 -21.88 20.08
CA LEU A 463 -5.30 -22.22 21.01
C LEU A 463 -4.52 -23.46 20.55
N GLN A 464 -5.21 -24.48 20.03
CA GLN A 464 -4.56 -25.66 19.46
C GLN A 464 -3.77 -25.30 18.22
N GLY A 465 -4.35 -24.54 17.28
CA GLY A 465 -3.66 -24.11 16.07
C GLY A 465 -2.41 -23.26 16.35
N PHE A 466 -2.43 -22.43 17.39
CA PHE A 466 -1.24 -21.72 17.85
C PHE A 466 -0.16 -22.67 18.40
N THR A 467 -0.56 -23.61 19.26
CA THR A 467 0.33 -24.62 19.85
C THR A 467 1.03 -25.44 18.77
N ASP A 468 0.26 -25.93 17.80
CA ASP A 468 0.78 -26.69 16.65
C ASP A 468 1.76 -25.85 15.82
N THR A 469 1.46 -24.57 15.61
CA THR A 469 2.32 -23.64 14.87
C THR A 469 3.66 -23.41 15.57
N VAL A 470 3.65 -23.27 16.90
CA VAL A 470 4.87 -23.12 17.71
C VAL A 470 5.70 -24.38 17.61
N TYR A 471 5.13 -25.56 17.88
CA TYR A 471 5.88 -26.82 17.85
C TYR A 471 6.38 -27.18 16.46
N LYS A 472 5.60 -26.92 15.40
CA LYS A 472 6.06 -27.08 14.02
C LYS A 472 7.22 -26.15 13.66
N SER A 473 7.25 -24.94 14.21
CA SER A 473 8.38 -24.03 14.00
C SER A 473 9.60 -24.48 14.81
N ALA A 474 9.36 -25.00 16.01
CA ALA A 474 10.41 -25.47 16.90
C ALA A 474 11.08 -26.75 16.38
N SER A 475 10.34 -27.67 15.75
CA SER A 475 10.90 -28.92 15.20
C SER A 475 11.91 -28.74 14.07
N VAL A 476 11.98 -27.53 13.48
CA VAL A 476 13.00 -27.16 12.47
C VAL A 476 14.28 -26.64 13.14
N LEU A 477 14.23 -26.26 14.42
CA LEU A 477 15.41 -25.88 15.18
C LEU A 477 16.20 -27.15 15.57
N LYS A 478 17.53 -27.10 15.43
CA LYS A 478 18.41 -28.24 15.73
C LYS A 478 18.34 -28.70 17.19
N ASP A 479 17.92 -27.82 18.10
CA ASP A 479 18.02 -28.01 19.55
C ASP A 479 16.64 -28.10 20.25
N PHE A 480 15.55 -28.40 19.51
CA PHE A 480 14.23 -28.58 20.14
C PHE A 480 14.16 -29.88 20.94
N LYS A 481 13.76 -29.78 22.22
CA LYS A 481 13.64 -30.90 23.16
C LYS A 481 12.20 -31.10 23.59
N GLU A 482 11.80 -32.33 23.92
CA GLU A 482 10.46 -32.64 24.43
C GLU A 482 10.13 -31.94 25.77
N THR A 483 11.16 -31.46 26.47
CA THR A 483 11.04 -30.67 27.70
C THR A 483 10.59 -29.22 27.44
N MET A 484 10.68 -28.72 26.20
CA MET A 484 10.23 -27.38 25.82
C MET A 484 8.72 -27.39 25.52
N ARG A 485 7.89 -26.80 26.39
CA ARG A 485 6.42 -26.84 26.29
C ARG A 485 5.76 -25.47 26.37
N ILE A 486 4.67 -25.30 25.62
CA ILE A 486 3.77 -24.13 25.67
C ILE A 486 2.37 -24.58 26.08
N HIS A 487 1.81 -23.94 27.12
CA HIS A 487 0.49 -24.23 27.66
C HIS A 487 -0.41 -22.99 27.61
N PRO A 488 -1.21 -22.84 26.53
CA PRO A 488 -2.25 -21.81 26.50
C PRO A 488 -3.42 -22.19 27.41
N SER A 489 -3.98 -21.22 28.13
CA SER A 489 -5.09 -21.44 29.05
C SER A 489 -6.04 -20.25 29.10
N TYR A 490 -7.34 -20.50 28.94
CA TYR A 490 -8.36 -19.48 29.16
C TYR A 490 -8.61 -19.28 30.66
N THR A 491 -8.68 -18.02 31.09
CA THR A 491 -9.00 -17.66 32.47
C THR A 491 -9.86 -16.40 32.55
N ARG A 492 -10.68 -16.32 33.60
CA ARG A 492 -11.47 -15.11 33.91
C ARG A 492 -10.67 -14.22 34.84
N GLN A 493 -10.92 -12.91 34.78
CA GLN A 493 -10.27 -11.91 35.64
C GLN A 493 -10.21 -12.32 37.12
N ARG A 494 -11.32 -12.81 37.68
CA ARG A 494 -11.41 -13.26 39.09
C ARG A 494 -10.50 -14.45 39.44
N ASN A 495 -10.04 -15.20 38.45
CA ASN A 495 -9.19 -16.39 38.62
C ASN A 495 -7.71 -16.09 38.33
N LEU A 496 -7.34 -14.84 38.00
CA LEU A 496 -5.95 -14.49 37.71
C LEU A 496 -5.03 -14.65 38.94
N ILE A 497 -5.58 -14.59 40.15
CA ILE A 497 -4.86 -14.87 41.41
C ILE A 497 -4.24 -16.27 41.47
N LYS A 498 -4.68 -17.20 40.61
CA LYS A 498 -4.07 -18.53 40.47
C LYS A 498 -2.75 -18.50 39.70
N TRP A 499 -2.51 -17.46 38.90
CA TRP A 499 -1.37 -17.35 38.00
C TRP A 499 -0.35 -16.33 38.48
N LEU A 500 -0.84 -15.20 39.02
CA LEU A 500 -0.05 -14.02 39.34
C LEU A 500 -0.06 -13.70 40.83
N SER A 501 0.99 -13.00 41.26
CA SER A 501 1.11 -12.50 42.62
C SER A 501 0.09 -11.39 42.86
N LYS A 502 -0.25 -11.13 44.13
CA LYS A 502 -1.12 -9.99 44.46
C LYS A 502 -0.48 -8.67 44.05
N GLU A 503 0.85 -8.56 44.15
CA GLU A 503 1.61 -7.39 43.72
C GLU A 503 1.43 -7.12 42.22
N ASP A 504 1.56 -8.13 41.36
CA ASP A 504 1.38 -7.96 39.92
C ASP A 504 -0.05 -7.62 39.52
N LEU A 505 -1.05 -8.13 40.27
CA LEU A 505 -2.47 -7.88 40.00
C LEU A 505 -2.92 -6.48 40.44
N ASP A 506 -2.36 -5.95 41.53
CA ASP A 506 -2.72 -4.64 42.08
C ASP A 506 -1.82 -3.51 41.52
N ARG A 507 -0.83 -3.85 40.68
CA ARG A 507 0.12 -2.89 40.12
C ARG A 507 -0.52 -1.90 39.15
N GLY A 508 -0.17 -0.62 39.31
CA GLY A 508 -0.63 0.47 38.45
C GLY A 508 -2.05 0.95 38.77
N ARG A 509 -2.44 2.08 38.16
CA ARG A 509 -3.79 2.62 38.32
C ARG A 509 -4.81 1.78 37.56
N ARG A 510 -6.04 1.74 38.05
CA ARG A 510 -7.14 1.05 37.37
C ARG A 510 -7.36 1.63 35.96
N ALA A 511 -7.53 0.77 34.97
CA ALA A 511 -7.89 1.18 33.62
C ALA A 511 -9.29 1.81 33.60
N GLU A 512 -9.45 2.92 32.88
CA GLU A 512 -10.76 3.57 32.74
C GLU A 512 -11.72 2.67 31.94
N ARG A 513 -12.89 2.38 32.51
CA ARG A 513 -13.91 1.55 31.85
C ARG A 513 -14.57 2.35 30.73
N ARG A 514 -14.27 2.03 29.47
CA ARG A 514 -15.04 2.54 28.33
C ARG A 514 -16.18 1.58 28.00
N CYS A 515 -17.38 2.13 27.80
CA CYS A 515 -18.46 1.41 27.16
C CYS A 515 -18.00 0.99 25.76
N SER A 516 -18.21 -0.28 25.42
CA SER A 516 -18.04 -0.83 24.07
C SER A 516 -18.63 0.13 23.03
N ALA A 517 -17.96 0.25 21.88
CA ALA A 517 -18.21 1.21 20.79
C ALA A 517 -19.60 1.10 20.09
N ALA A 518 -20.61 0.55 20.75
CA ALA A 518 -22.01 0.54 20.31
C ALA A 518 -22.89 1.60 21.00
N ALA A 519 -22.35 2.46 21.88
CA ALA A 519 -23.16 3.42 22.65
C ALA A 519 -22.54 4.81 22.87
N ALA A 520 -21.52 5.19 22.10
CA ALA A 520 -20.99 6.56 22.14
C ALA A 520 -21.24 7.23 20.78
N SER A 521 -22.40 7.87 20.64
CA SER A 521 -22.50 8.98 19.69
C SER A 521 -21.48 10.04 20.15
N PRO A 522 -20.79 10.73 19.23
CA PRO A 522 -20.05 11.92 19.62
C PRO A 522 -21.09 12.91 20.18
N ARG A 523 -20.88 13.40 21.41
CA ARG A 523 -21.53 14.62 21.93
C ARG A 523 -21.06 15.88 21.16
N VAL A 524 -21.13 15.81 19.83
CA VAL A 524 -20.87 16.88 18.87
C VAL A 524 -22.11 17.08 17.96
N SER A 525 -23.18 16.28 18.11
CA SER A 525 -24.37 16.34 17.25
C SER A 525 -25.53 17.22 17.75
N MET A 526 -25.41 17.94 18.87
CA MET A 526 -26.45 18.86 19.35
C MET A 526 -26.10 20.35 19.18
N LEU A 527 -25.51 20.74 18.05
CA LEU A 527 -25.29 22.16 17.70
C LEU A 527 -25.54 22.50 16.22
N ASN A 528 -26.14 21.60 15.43
CA ASN A 528 -26.38 21.83 13.99
C ASN A 528 -27.84 22.02 13.55
N ASN A 529 -28.82 21.84 14.44
CA ASN A 529 -30.24 22.02 14.06
C ASN A 529 -30.82 23.30 14.66
N SER A 530 -30.42 24.45 14.11
CA SER A 530 -31.28 25.65 14.03
C SER A 530 -30.52 26.77 13.31
N LEU A 531 -30.44 26.73 11.98
CA LEU A 531 -30.09 27.89 11.15
C LEU A 531 -30.56 27.58 9.72
N ASP A 532 -31.87 27.59 9.53
CA ASP A 532 -32.50 28.03 8.29
C ASP A 532 -33.99 28.29 8.54
N SER A 533 -34.29 29.50 8.99
CA SER A 533 -35.51 30.21 8.58
C SER A 533 -35.49 31.67 9.00
N THR A 534 -35.76 32.53 8.02
CA THR A 534 -36.36 33.87 8.10
C THR A 534 -35.52 35.03 8.63
N GLY A 535 -35.29 36.00 7.74
CA GLY A 535 -34.86 37.35 8.09
C GLY A 535 -36.02 38.28 8.44
N LYS A 536 -35.68 39.36 9.16
CA LYS A 536 -36.38 40.68 9.36
C LYS A 536 -37.83 40.60 9.89
N SER A 537 -38.30 41.35 10.89
CA SER A 537 -38.01 42.69 11.44
C SER A 537 -38.94 43.00 12.64
N LEU A 538 -38.48 43.87 13.54
CA LEU A 538 -39.17 44.92 14.33
C LEU A 538 -40.18 44.62 15.47
N ASP A 539 -39.89 45.32 16.60
CA ASP A 539 -40.76 46.03 17.56
C ASP A 539 -41.26 45.46 18.92
N THR A 540 -40.66 46.08 19.97
CA THR A 540 -41.23 46.69 21.21
C THR A 540 -41.70 45.91 22.46
N SER A 541 -41.20 46.42 23.60
CA SER A 541 -41.82 46.58 24.94
C SER A 541 -41.56 45.59 26.09
N GLY A 542 -40.72 46.04 27.05
CA GLY A 542 -40.94 46.14 28.52
C GLY A 542 -41.31 44.94 29.41
N SER A 543 -40.42 44.55 30.35
CA SER A 543 -40.56 44.74 31.83
C SER A 543 -39.76 43.75 32.71
N ASN A 544 -38.90 44.32 33.56
CA ASN A 544 -38.46 44.01 34.96
C ASN A 544 -38.33 42.57 35.55
N SER A 545 -37.06 42.13 35.70
CA SER A 545 -36.31 41.64 36.92
C SER A 545 -36.76 40.42 37.77
N PRO A 546 -35.90 39.77 38.63
CA PRO A 546 -34.42 39.80 38.77
C PRO A 546 -33.69 38.42 38.96
N ALA A 547 -32.36 38.46 38.74
CA ALA A 547 -31.23 37.77 39.42
C ALA A 547 -31.20 36.24 39.65
N SER A 548 -30.27 35.54 38.99
CA SER A 548 -29.33 34.59 39.64
C SER A 548 -28.12 34.24 38.75
N ALA A 549 -26.93 34.26 39.38
CA ALA A 549 -25.64 33.62 39.06
C ALA A 549 -25.06 33.72 37.63
N GLU A 550 -23.98 34.50 37.49
CA GLU A 550 -23.15 34.60 36.29
C GLU A 550 -22.35 33.31 35.99
N GLU A 551 -22.65 32.68 34.85
CA GLU A 551 -21.78 31.74 34.13
C GLU A 551 -20.66 32.49 33.38
N PRO A 552 -19.40 31.98 33.33
CA PRO A 552 -18.36 32.60 32.53
C PRO A 552 -18.65 32.49 31.02
N SER A 553 -18.92 33.65 30.41
CA SER A 553 -19.31 33.86 29.02
C SER A 553 -18.62 32.99 27.93
N LEU A 554 -19.45 32.52 26.99
CA LEU A 554 -19.14 31.90 25.69
C LEU A 554 -18.07 32.63 24.84
N LYS A 555 -17.67 33.85 25.19
CA LYS A 555 -16.57 34.58 24.55
C LYS A 555 -15.20 33.96 24.82
N LYS A 556 -14.98 33.33 26.00
CA LYS A 556 -13.70 32.67 26.33
C LYS A 556 -13.51 31.37 25.53
N LEU A 557 -14.58 30.60 25.32
CA LEU A 557 -14.59 29.38 24.50
C LEU A 557 -14.34 29.66 23.00
N ARG A 558 -14.91 30.74 22.46
CA ARG A 558 -14.67 31.17 21.06
C ARG A 558 -13.22 31.57 20.79
N SER A 559 -12.46 32.03 21.79
CA SER A 559 -11.03 32.35 21.63
C SER A 559 -10.14 31.09 21.62
N LEU A 560 -10.55 30.04 22.34
CA LEU A 560 -9.88 28.73 22.44
C LEU A 560 -10.10 27.82 21.22
N MET A 561 -11.12 28.08 20.39
CA MET A 561 -11.41 27.32 19.16
C MET A 561 -10.68 27.82 17.91
N ARG A 562 -9.94 28.94 17.98
CA ARG A 562 -9.13 29.44 16.84
C ARG A 562 -8.07 28.46 16.28
N PRO A 563 -7.47 27.52 17.05
CA PRO A 563 -6.54 26.52 16.50
C PRO A 563 -7.21 25.46 15.60
N PHE A 564 -8.51 25.20 15.75
CA PHE A 564 -9.22 24.21 14.91
C PHE A 564 -9.50 24.73 13.48
N LEU A 565 -9.59 26.05 13.30
CA LEU A 565 -9.59 26.66 11.97
C LEU A 565 -8.21 26.59 11.28
N GLY A 566 -7.14 26.51 12.07
CA GLY A 566 -5.77 26.32 11.57
C GLY A 566 -5.59 24.98 10.87
N VAL A 567 -6.15 23.89 11.40
CA VAL A 567 -6.08 22.55 10.79
C VAL A 567 -6.90 22.47 9.50
N ARG A 568 -8.07 23.13 9.44
CA ARG A 568 -8.82 23.30 8.17
C ARG A 568 -8.08 24.18 7.15
N ARG A 569 -7.35 25.21 7.61
CA ARG A 569 -6.47 26.03 6.76
C ARG A 569 -5.21 25.27 6.30
N ILE A 570 -4.68 24.35 7.10
CA ILE A 570 -3.56 23.48 6.69
C ILE A 570 -4.01 22.56 5.57
N ILE A 571 -5.19 21.95 5.68
CA ILE A 571 -5.79 21.19 4.57
C ILE A 571 -6.02 22.10 3.36
N SER A 572 -6.37 23.38 3.55
CA SER A 572 -6.63 24.34 2.46
C SER A 572 -5.38 24.96 1.81
N VAL A 573 -4.29 25.17 2.54
CA VAL A 573 -3.05 25.84 2.07
C VAL A 573 -2.08 24.83 1.46
N TYR A 574 -2.08 23.58 1.95
CA TYR A 574 -1.41 22.47 1.28
C TYR A 574 -1.94 22.20 -0.13
N ARG A 575 -3.19 22.56 -0.40
CA ARG A 575 -3.85 22.42 -1.70
C ARG A 575 -3.38 23.43 -2.75
N THR A 576 -2.66 24.49 -2.37
CA THR A 576 -2.38 25.63 -3.27
C THR A 576 -0.90 25.77 -3.64
N ILE A 577 0.05 25.33 -2.81
CA ILE A 577 1.49 25.67 -2.98
C ILE A 577 2.32 24.52 -3.58
N SER A 578 1.87 23.26 -3.52
CA SER A 578 2.67 22.10 -3.94
C SER A 578 2.74 21.84 -5.44
N GLY A 579 1.98 22.54 -6.29
CA GLY A 579 1.87 22.21 -7.74
C GLY A 579 1.28 20.82 -8.03
N LEU A 580 1.23 19.94 -7.03
CA LEU A 580 0.38 18.78 -6.90
C LEU A 580 -1.04 19.29 -6.72
N ARG A 581 -1.83 19.24 -7.80
CA ARG A 581 -3.27 19.41 -7.69
C ARG A 581 -3.78 18.39 -6.65
N PRO A 582 -4.68 18.79 -5.75
CA PRO A 582 -5.23 17.89 -4.76
C PRO A 582 -5.96 16.74 -5.47
N PHE A 583 -5.71 15.50 -5.06
CA PHE A 583 -6.79 14.52 -5.00
C PHE A 583 -7.76 15.01 -3.92
N ASP A 584 -8.50 16.09 -4.21
CA ASP A 584 -9.59 16.56 -3.38
C ASP A 584 -10.77 15.64 -3.61
N CYS A 585 -10.70 14.47 -3.03
CA CYS A 585 -11.88 13.68 -2.75
C CYS A 585 -11.47 12.79 -1.59
N VAL A 586 -12.24 12.80 -0.50
CA VAL A 586 -12.53 11.51 0.11
C VAL A 586 -13.19 10.73 -1.02
N GLN A 587 -12.39 10.05 -1.83
CA GLN A 587 -12.88 9.32 -2.98
C GLN A 587 -13.84 8.29 -2.40
N ARG A 588 -15.12 8.48 -2.73
CA ARG A 588 -16.23 7.65 -2.30
C ARG A 588 -15.83 6.18 -2.42
N THR A 589 -15.55 5.49 -1.32
CA THR A 589 -15.16 4.08 -1.45
C THR A 589 -16.42 3.26 -1.73
N LEU A 590 -16.57 2.76 -2.97
CA LEU A 590 -17.80 2.12 -3.44
C LEU A 590 -18.20 0.91 -2.59
N THR A 591 -17.24 0.23 -1.96
CA THR A 591 -17.48 -0.92 -1.08
C THR A 591 -17.85 -0.54 0.35
N VAL A 592 -17.65 0.70 0.79
CA VAL A 592 -17.97 1.08 2.16
C VAL A 592 -19.48 1.38 2.27
N PRO A 593 -20.25 0.67 3.10
CA PRO A 593 -21.66 0.99 3.30
C PRO A 593 -21.81 2.37 3.97
N ILE A 594 -22.82 3.13 3.55
CA ILE A 594 -23.20 4.43 4.14
C ILE A 594 -24.38 4.18 5.07
N GLU A 595 -24.13 4.33 6.37
CA GLU A 595 -25.15 4.12 7.40
C GLU A 595 -26.36 5.04 7.19
N GLY A 596 -27.57 4.45 7.23
CA GLY A 596 -28.82 5.19 7.08
C GLY A 596 -29.16 5.63 5.65
N LYS A 597 -28.32 5.37 4.64
CA LYS A 597 -28.59 5.69 3.24
C LYS A 597 -29.08 4.45 2.46
N ALA A 598 -30.19 4.60 1.77
CA ALA A 598 -30.71 3.64 0.78
C ALA A 598 -31.02 4.39 -0.52
N PRO A 599 -30.89 3.75 -1.71
CA PRO A 599 -31.22 4.40 -2.96
C PRO A 599 -32.71 4.68 -3.05
N LYS A 600 -33.06 5.79 -3.70
CA LYS A 600 -34.45 6.05 -4.09
C LYS A 600 -34.82 5.10 -5.23
N ARG A 601 -35.78 4.21 -5.00
CA ARG A 601 -36.38 3.41 -6.08
C ARG A 601 -37.33 4.29 -6.89
N SER A 602 -37.20 4.28 -8.21
CA SER A 602 -37.99 5.13 -9.10
C SER A 602 -38.05 4.57 -10.52
N THR A 603 -38.90 5.14 -11.38
CA THR A 603 -38.84 4.85 -12.81
C THR A 603 -37.59 5.48 -13.45
N ALA A 604 -37.25 5.07 -14.68
CA ALA A 604 -36.13 5.65 -15.41
C ALA A 604 -36.31 7.17 -15.63
N GLU A 605 -37.51 7.61 -16.00
CA GLU A 605 -37.85 9.02 -16.18
C GLU A 605 -37.78 9.84 -14.88
N GLU A 606 -38.12 9.24 -13.75
CA GLU A 606 -37.99 9.88 -12.44
C GLU A 606 -36.53 10.00 -12.00
N ALA A 607 -35.72 8.98 -12.28
CA ALA A 607 -34.33 8.93 -11.85
C ALA A 607 -33.45 9.99 -12.54
N VAL A 608 -33.69 10.24 -13.83
CA VAL A 608 -32.90 11.20 -14.63
C VAL A 608 -33.42 12.64 -14.52
N ARG A 609 -34.54 12.87 -13.82
CA ARG A 609 -35.22 14.17 -13.75
C ARG A 609 -34.34 15.30 -13.21
N ASP A 610 -33.47 14.97 -12.25
CA ASP A 610 -32.62 15.94 -11.56
C ASP A 610 -31.29 16.20 -12.30
N ILE A 611 -31.15 15.70 -13.53
CA ILE A 611 -30.02 16.03 -14.42
C ILE A 611 -30.35 17.34 -15.14
N GLU A 612 -29.46 18.31 -15.02
CA GLU A 612 -29.60 19.66 -15.57
C GLU A 612 -28.65 19.94 -16.75
N SER A 613 -28.82 21.08 -17.41
CA SER A 613 -27.90 21.58 -18.44
C SER A 613 -26.46 21.71 -17.91
N ASP A 614 -25.49 21.62 -18.81
CA ASP A 614 -24.05 21.70 -18.52
C ASP A 614 -23.46 20.59 -17.64
N GLU A 615 -24.24 19.58 -17.26
CA GLU A 615 -23.74 18.43 -16.51
C GLU A 615 -22.78 17.54 -17.33
N HIS A 616 -21.80 16.99 -16.63
CA HIS A 616 -20.92 15.95 -17.14
C HIS A 616 -21.44 14.57 -16.73
N ILE A 617 -21.68 13.72 -17.73
CA ILE A 617 -22.28 12.40 -17.54
C ILE A 617 -21.27 11.31 -17.91
N TYR A 618 -21.18 10.26 -17.10
CA TYR A 618 -20.49 9.02 -17.46
C TYR A 618 -21.49 7.94 -17.85
N LEU A 619 -21.21 7.22 -18.93
CA LEU A 619 -22.00 6.08 -19.38
C LEU A 619 -21.23 4.79 -19.09
N HIS A 620 -21.90 3.82 -18.47
CA HIS A 620 -21.28 2.52 -18.20
C HIS A 620 -20.77 1.84 -19.48
N HIS A 621 -19.58 1.25 -19.38
CA HIS A 621 -18.84 0.74 -20.52
C HIS A 621 -19.45 -0.56 -21.12
N ALA A 622 -19.22 -0.72 -22.42
CA ALA A 622 -19.40 -1.93 -23.21
C ALA A 622 -20.78 -2.59 -23.04
N MET A 623 -20.79 -3.86 -22.63
CA MET A 623 -21.99 -4.69 -22.54
C MET A 623 -22.90 -4.27 -21.39
N SER A 624 -22.35 -3.53 -20.44
CA SER A 624 -23.07 -2.98 -19.29
C SER A 624 -23.72 -1.62 -19.58
N CYS A 625 -23.81 -1.18 -20.85
CA CYS A 625 -24.47 0.07 -21.23
C CYS A 625 -25.93 0.14 -20.70
N PRO A 626 -26.33 1.20 -19.97
CA PRO A 626 -27.63 1.29 -19.29
C PRO A 626 -28.73 1.88 -20.20
N THR A 627 -29.09 1.18 -21.27
CA THR A 627 -29.97 1.70 -22.34
C THR A 627 -31.28 2.29 -21.86
N ASP A 628 -31.93 1.71 -20.85
CA ASP A 628 -33.19 2.21 -20.32
C ASP A 628 -33.04 3.61 -19.71
N LEU A 629 -31.94 3.85 -18.97
CA LEU A 629 -31.59 5.18 -18.46
C LEU A 629 -31.21 6.13 -19.59
N LEU A 630 -30.50 5.66 -20.62
CA LEU A 630 -30.12 6.50 -21.76
C LEU A 630 -31.35 6.99 -22.52
N ARG A 631 -32.33 6.12 -22.78
CA ARG A 631 -33.62 6.47 -23.42
C ARG A 631 -34.40 7.49 -22.60
N ALA A 632 -34.54 7.25 -21.30
CA ALA A 632 -35.21 8.19 -20.40
C ALA A 632 -34.49 9.55 -20.40
N PHE A 633 -33.16 9.55 -20.38
CA PHE A 633 -32.38 10.78 -20.42
C PHE A 633 -32.51 11.53 -21.75
N GLY A 634 -32.53 10.82 -22.88
CA GLY A 634 -32.79 11.41 -24.20
C GLY A 634 -34.14 12.15 -24.25
N LYS A 635 -35.21 11.51 -23.74
CA LYS A 635 -36.54 12.14 -23.62
C LYS A 635 -36.52 13.36 -22.69
N HIS A 636 -35.79 13.28 -21.57
CA HIS A 636 -35.64 14.38 -20.62
C HIS A 636 -34.93 15.59 -21.24
N ILE A 637 -33.87 15.36 -22.03
CA ILE A 637 -33.14 16.39 -22.79
C ILE A 637 -34.06 17.08 -23.80
N GLU A 638 -34.87 16.31 -24.53
CA GLU A 638 -35.81 16.85 -25.53
C GLU A 638 -36.90 17.68 -24.85
N LYS A 639 -37.57 17.10 -23.85
CA LYS A 639 -38.71 17.71 -23.15
C LYS A 639 -38.37 19.01 -22.44
N ASN A 640 -37.18 19.12 -21.85
CA ASN A 640 -36.77 20.27 -21.03
C ASN A 640 -35.75 21.19 -21.72
N ASP A 641 -35.49 20.97 -23.01
CA ASP A 641 -34.48 21.72 -23.79
C ASP A 641 -33.09 21.79 -23.14
N LEU A 642 -32.62 20.68 -22.57
CA LEU A 642 -31.30 20.64 -21.92
C LEU A 642 -30.18 20.81 -22.95
N ARG A 643 -29.13 21.57 -22.58
CA ARG A 643 -27.99 21.89 -23.45
C ARG A 643 -26.67 21.79 -22.69
N GLY A 644 -25.57 21.77 -23.43
CA GLY A 644 -24.22 21.76 -22.85
C GLY A 644 -23.83 20.46 -22.14
N ILE A 645 -24.62 19.39 -22.31
CA ILE A 645 -24.33 18.10 -21.68
C ILE A 645 -23.05 17.51 -22.28
N ARG A 646 -22.15 17.03 -21.42
CA ARG A 646 -20.89 16.40 -21.84
C ARG A 646 -20.89 14.94 -21.40
N ALA A 647 -21.00 14.02 -22.35
CA ALA A 647 -21.03 12.58 -22.06
C ALA A 647 -19.65 11.96 -22.29
N SER A 648 -19.10 11.25 -21.31
CA SER A 648 -17.84 10.50 -21.42
C SER A 648 -18.11 9.00 -21.39
N HIS A 649 -17.46 8.26 -22.28
CA HIS A 649 -17.61 6.81 -22.40
C HIS A 649 -16.47 6.19 -23.21
N ALA A 650 -16.33 4.86 -23.17
CA ALA A 650 -15.54 4.10 -24.14
C ALA A 650 -16.49 3.37 -25.11
N LEU A 651 -16.44 2.04 -25.20
CA LEU A 651 -17.41 1.27 -25.98
C LEU A 651 -18.82 1.45 -25.40
N THR A 652 -19.83 1.58 -26.25
CA THR A 652 -21.25 1.57 -25.88
C THR A 652 -22.00 0.62 -26.80
N CYS A 653 -22.93 -0.13 -26.23
CA CYS A 653 -23.85 -1.02 -26.95
C CYS A 653 -25.28 -0.50 -26.85
N GLY A 654 -26.13 -0.90 -27.80
CA GLY A 654 -27.52 -0.47 -27.84
C GLY A 654 -27.72 0.95 -28.34
N GLU A 655 -28.93 1.46 -28.08
CA GLU A 655 -29.38 2.78 -28.51
C GLU A 655 -28.80 3.86 -27.58
N VAL A 656 -28.17 4.88 -28.19
CA VAL A 656 -27.74 6.09 -27.50
C VAL A 656 -28.46 7.27 -28.14
N PRO A 657 -29.49 7.86 -27.50
CA PRO A 657 -30.43 8.76 -28.18
C PRO A 657 -29.80 9.95 -28.89
N TRP A 658 -28.72 10.52 -28.32
CA TRP A 658 -28.06 11.69 -28.90
C TRP A 658 -27.10 11.37 -30.07
N THR A 659 -27.11 10.13 -30.56
CA THR A 659 -26.55 9.83 -31.88
C THR A 659 -27.47 10.27 -33.01
N ASP A 660 -28.79 10.40 -32.74
CA ASP A 660 -29.79 10.93 -33.65
C ASP A 660 -29.62 12.44 -33.87
N GLU A 661 -29.85 12.89 -35.11
CA GLU A 661 -29.70 14.30 -35.52
C GLU A 661 -30.57 15.27 -34.71
N LYS A 662 -31.71 14.83 -34.20
CA LYS A 662 -32.63 15.65 -33.38
C LYS A 662 -31.97 16.19 -32.10
N LEU A 663 -31.00 15.48 -31.56
CA LEU A 663 -30.32 15.85 -30.30
C LEU A 663 -28.89 16.36 -30.54
N HIS A 664 -28.46 16.53 -31.79
CA HIS A 664 -27.14 17.09 -32.11
C HIS A 664 -26.99 18.51 -31.53
N GLY A 665 -25.82 18.80 -30.97
CA GLY A 665 -25.53 20.08 -30.32
C GLY A 665 -26.07 20.24 -28.89
N ARG A 666 -26.93 19.33 -28.41
CA ARG A 666 -27.38 19.30 -27.01
C ARG A 666 -26.44 18.50 -26.12
N VAL A 667 -25.96 17.37 -26.63
CA VAL A 667 -24.99 16.49 -25.97
C VAL A 667 -23.71 16.42 -26.82
N ARG A 668 -22.57 16.63 -26.17
CA ARG A 668 -21.25 16.39 -26.78
C ARG A 668 -20.62 15.15 -26.15
N SER A 669 -20.56 14.07 -26.93
CA SER A 669 -19.92 12.81 -26.51
C SER A 669 -18.41 12.88 -26.70
N THR A 670 -17.65 12.51 -25.67
CA THR A 670 -16.21 12.27 -25.68
C THR A 670 -15.96 10.77 -25.51
N SER A 671 -15.47 10.14 -26.58
CA SER A 671 -15.16 8.72 -26.62
C SER A 671 -13.68 8.48 -26.32
N ILE A 672 -13.39 7.61 -25.33
CA ILE A 672 -12.04 7.11 -25.02
C ILE A 672 -11.66 5.96 -25.97
N PHE A 673 -12.65 5.26 -26.53
CA PHE A 673 -12.46 4.23 -27.54
C PHE A 673 -13.66 4.22 -28.51
N ILE A 674 -13.40 4.49 -29.79
CA ILE A 674 -14.46 4.75 -30.78
C ILE A 674 -15.18 3.46 -31.19
N CYS A 675 -16.49 3.41 -30.94
CA CYS A 675 -17.41 2.39 -31.44
C CYS A 675 -18.01 2.73 -32.81
N SER A 676 -18.62 1.74 -33.46
CA SER A 676 -19.34 1.91 -34.72
C SER A 676 -20.44 2.99 -34.67
N ASN A 677 -21.17 3.09 -33.56
CA ASN A 677 -22.26 4.06 -33.38
C ASN A 677 -21.78 5.52 -33.29
N PHE A 678 -20.54 5.78 -32.87
CA PHE A 678 -19.96 7.12 -32.78
C PHE A 678 -18.93 7.44 -33.86
N ARG A 679 -18.39 6.45 -34.58
CA ARG A 679 -17.35 6.63 -35.59
C ARG A 679 -17.69 7.69 -36.63
N LYS A 680 -18.92 7.66 -37.17
CA LYS A 680 -19.39 8.67 -38.13
C LYS A 680 -19.40 10.07 -37.52
N LEU A 681 -19.90 10.20 -36.27
CA LEU A 681 -20.03 11.48 -35.59
C LEU A 681 -18.67 12.10 -35.25
N VAL A 682 -17.70 11.30 -34.80
CA VAL A 682 -16.33 11.77 -34.54
C VAL A 682 -15.69 12.32 -35.81
N ASN A 683 -15.74 11.57 -36.91
CA ASN A 683 -15.15 12.00 -38.18
C ASN A 683 -15.88 13.19 -38.83
N GLN A 684 -17.12 13.47 -38.42
CA GLN A 684 -17.88 14.65 -38.83
C GLN A 684 -17.67 15.85 -37.88
N GLY A 685 -16.84 15.72 -36.84
CA GLY A 685 -16.64 16.76 -35.83
C GLY A 685 -17.86 16.99 -34.93
N LYS A 686 -18.81 16.05 -34.89
CA LYS A 686 -20.04 16.10 -34.06
C LYS A 686 -19.88 15.43 -32.68
N ALA A 687 -18.85 14.60 -32.52
CA ALA A 687 -18.40 14.02 -31.25
C ALA A 687 -16.86 14.09 -31.17
N ASP A 688 -16.31 13.87 -29.99
CA ASP A 688 -14.87 13.97 -29.72
C ASP A 688 -14.25 12.58 -29.46
N TYR A 689 -12.99 12.42 -29.86
CA TYR A 689 -12.15 11.28 -29.49
C TYR A 689 -11.04 11.77 -28.56
N LEU A 690 -10.90 11.13 -27.39
CA LEU A 690 -9.86 11.42 -26.42
C LEU A 690 -8.78 10.33 -26.48
N PRO A 691 -7.61 10.60 -27.08
CA PRO A 691 -6.52 9.64 -27.13
C PRO A 691 -5.88 9.47 -25.75
N VAL A 692 -5.89 8.25 -25.22
CA VAL A 692 -5.28 7.89 -23.92
C VAL A 692 -4.96 6.41 -23.90
N PHE A 693 -3.90 6.00 -23.19
CA PHE A 693 -3.65 4.59 -22.93
C PHE A 693 -4.72 4.03 -21.99
N LEU A 694 -5.15 2.78 -22.21
CA LEU A 694 -6.21 2.20 -21.38
C LEU A 694 -5.79 2.11 -19.92
N SER A 695 -4.49 1.87 -19.65
CA SER A 695 -3.88 1.96 -18.31
C SER A 695 -4.03 3.30 -17.60
N GLN A 696 -4.29 4.39 -18.32
CA GLN A 696 -4.46 5.74 -17.79
C GLN A 696 -5.93 6.20 -17.78
N SER A 697 -6.84 5.43 -18.37
CA SER A 697 -8.25 5.81 -18.50
C SER A 697 -8.93 6.08 -17.14
N ALA A 698 -8.69 5.25 -16.13
CA ALA A 698 -9.19 5.45 -14.77
C ALA A 698 -8.64 6.75 -14.13
N ARG A 699 -7.36 7.05 -14.39
CA ARG A 699 -6.66 8.23 -13.87
C ARG A 699 -7.29 9.54 -14.35
N LEU A 700 -7.88 9.56 -15.55
CA LEU A 700 -8.60 10.73 -16.06
C LEU A 700 -9.74 11.16 -15.13
N TYR A 701 -10.43 10.20 -14.51
CA TYR A 701 -11.51 10.47 -13.56
C TYR A 701 -10.97 10.75 -12.16
N ASP A 702 -9.98 9.97 -11.70
CA ASP A 702 -9.38 10.13 -10.37
C ASP A 702 -8.71 11.50 -10.20
N GLU A 703 -8.05 12.01 -11.25
CA GLU A 703 -7.44 13.35 -11.28
C GLU A 703 -8.41 14.45 -11.73
N LYS A 704 -9.69 14.10 -11.96
CA LYS A 704 -10.75 15.00 -12.41
C LYS A 704 -10.42 15.76 -13.69
N VAL A 705 -9.58 15.19 -14.55
CA VAL A 705 -9.38 15.65 -15.94
C VAL A 705 -10.71 15.52 -16.69
N LEU A 706 -11.39 14.38 -16.49
CA LEU A 706 -12.79 14.20 -16.82
C LEU A 706 -13.63 14.34 -15.55
N ARG A 707 -14.39 15.43 -15.48
CA ARG A 707 -15.40 15.62 -14.44
C ARG A 707 -16.58 14.67 -14.69
N VAL A 708 -17.17 14.15 -13.62
CA VAL A 708 -18.41 13.37 -13.66
C VAL A 708 -19.35 13.93 -12.59
N ASP A 709 -20.44 14.55 -13.02
CA ASP A 709 -21.52 14.97 -12.14
C ASP A 709 -22.44 13.77 -11.86
N THR A 710 -22.89 13.09 -12.91
CA THR A 710 -23.77 11.92 -12.81
C THR A 710 -23.16 10.71 -13.54
N ALA A 711 -23.06 9.57 -12.85
CA ALA A 711 -22.72 8.29 -13.48
C ALA A 711 -24.00 7.46 -13.68
N LEU A 712 -24.24 7.06 -14.93
CA LEU A 712 -25.32 6.16 -15.32
C LEU A 712 -24.74 4.75 -15.41
N LEU A 713 -25.14 3.88 -14.49
CA LEU A 713 -24.59 2.54 -14.32
C LEU A 713 -25.65 1.45 -14.54
N ASN A 714 -25.17 0.23 -14.81
CA ASN A 714 -25.96 -0.99 -14.90
C ASN A 714 -25.29 -2.00 -13.96
N VAL A 715 -26.01 -2.47 -12.94
CA VAL A 715 -25.44 -3.26 -11.83
C VAL A 715 -26.22 -4.55 -11.61
N SER A 716 -25.57 -5.56 -11.03
CA SER A 716 -26.24 -6.78 -10.58
C SER A 716 -27.22 -6.48 -9.44
N PRO A 717 -28.16 -7.40 -9.14
CA PRO A 717 -28.93 -7.34 -7.90
C PRO A 717 -28.03 -7.40 -6.66
N PRO A 718 -28.50 -6.86 -5.52
CA PRO A 718 -27.71 -6.89 -4.32
C PRO A 718 -27.64 -8.30 -3.72
N ASP A 719 -26.53 -8.66 -3.07
CA ASP A 719 -26.46 -9.87 -2.25
C ASP A 719 -27.10 -9.66 -0.87
N LYS A 720 -27.03 -10.70 -0.03
CA LYS A 720 -27.49 -10.68 1.36
C LYS A 720 -26.82 -9.62 2.25
N HIS A 721 -25.69 -9.05 1.81
CA HIS A 721 -24.92 -8.03 2.51
C HIS A 721 -25.12 -6.62 1.92
N GLY A 722 -25.97 -6.47 0.91
CA GLY A 722 -26.28 -5.19 0.28
C GLY A 722 -25.25 -4.75 -0.76
N TYR A 723 -24.28 -5.57 -1.15
CA TYR A 723 -23.39 -5.25 -2.26
C TYR A 723 -24.11 -5.50 -3.57
N CYS A 724 -23.85 -4.72 -4.61
CA CYS A 724 -24.10 -5.02 -6.01
C CYS A 724 -22.75 -5.18 -6.71
N SER A 725 -22.76 -5.55 -7.99
CA SER A 725 -21.57 -5.58 -8.83
C SER A 725 -21.75 -4.68 -10.06
N LEU A 726 -20.69 -4.00 -10.49
CA LEU A 726 -20.59 -3.36 -11.81
C LEU A 726 -20.61 -4.39 -12.95
N GLY A 727 -20.49 -5.68 -12.61
CA GLY A 727 -20.62 -6.79 -13.53
C GLY A 727 -19.43 -6.93 -14.46
N VAL A 728 -19.68 -7.07 -15.74
CA VAL A 728 -18.63 -7.43 -16.71
C VAL A 728 -17.81 -6.24 -17.20
N SER A 729 -18.02 -5.02 -16.68
CA SER A 729 -17.30 -3.82 -17.13
C SER A 729 -16.84 -2.98 -15.94
N VAL A 730 -15.57 -3.11 -15.54
CA VAL A 730 -15.01 -2.46 -14.35
C VAL A 730 -13.98 -1.39 -14.69
N ASP A 731 -13.11 -1.69 -15.66
CA ASP A 731 -12.22 -0.79 -16.40
C ASP A 731 -12.00 0.61 -15.79
N MET A 732 -12.53 1.65 -16.44
CA MET A 732 -12.59 3.02 -15.97
C MET A 732 -13.92 3.32 -15.26
N SER A 733 -14.91 2.43 -15.39
CA SER A 733 -16.25 2.56 -14.82
C SER A 733 -16.23 2.64 -13.29
N SER A 734 -15.38 1.86 -12.64
CA SER A 734 -15.15 1.92 -11.20
C SER A 734 -14.63 3.29 -10.75
N ALA A 735 -13.69 3.88 -11.48
CA ALA A 735 -13.15 5.22 -11.19
C ALA A 735 -14.18 6.32 -11.46
N ALA A 736 -14.93 6.24 -12.57
CA ALA A 736 -15.99 7.20 -12.87
C ALA A 736 -17.10 7.19 -11.80
N ALA A 737 -17.55 6.00 -11.38
CA ALA A 737 -18.52 5.83 -10.30
C ALA A 737 -18.01 6.43 -8.97
N ARG A 738 -16.75 6.18 -8.62
CA ARG A 738 -16.11 6.70 -7.39
C ARG A 738 -16.02 8.23 -7.34
N ASN A 739 -15.89 8.86 -8.51
CA ASN A 739 -15.71 10.31 -8.62
C ASN A 739 -17.01 11.06 -9.00
N ALA A 740 -18.10 10.34 -9.27
CA ALA A 740 -19.40 10.93 -9.55
C ALA A 740 -20.06 11.54 -8.31
N LYS A 741 -20.72 12.69 -8.48
CA LYS A 741 -21.54 13.30 -7.41
C LYS A 741 -22.82 12.51 -7.17
N ARG A 742 -23.41 12.00 -8.25
CA ARG A 742 -24.64 11.20 -8.27
C ARG A 742 -24.41 9.90 -9.03
N ILE A 743 -24.85 8.77 -8.47
CA ILE A 743 -24.93 7.48 -9.17
C ILE A 743 -26.40 7.11 -9.35
N ILE A 744 -26.80 6.96 -10.61
CA ILE A 744 -28.09 6.39 -10.99
C ILE A 744 -27.79 5.03 -11.61
N ALA A 745 -28.35 3.98 -11.04
CA ALA A 745 -28.07 2.62 -11.49
C ALA A 745 -29.35 1.89 -11.91
N SER A 746 -29.26 1.19 -13.04
CA SER A 746 -30.22 0.15 -13.41
C SER A 746 -29.84 -1.15 -12.72
N ILE A 747 -30.74 -1.75 -11.94
CA ILE A 747 -30.57 -3.09 -11.38
C ILE A 747 -31.01 -4.13 -12.40
N ASN A 748 -30.07 -4.93 -12.89
CA ASN A 748 -30.29 -5.86 -13.98
C ASN A 748 -29.96 -7.29 -13.56
N LYS A 749 -30.98 -8.16 -13.56
CA LYS A 749 -30.85 -9.57 -13.14
C LYS A 749 -29.95 -10.40 -14.05
N THR A 750 -29.71 -9.95 -15.28
CA THR A 750 -28.83 -10.64 -16.24
C THR A 750 -27.39 -10.14 -16.18
N GLN A 751 -27.10 -9.09 -15.39
CA GLN A 751 -25.74 -8.61 -15.14
C GLN A 751 -25.08 -9.55 -14.12
N PRO A 752 -23.96 -10.22 -14.48
CA PRO A 752 -23.24 -11.09 -13.55
C PRO A 752 -22.74 -10.34 -12.34
N ARG A 753 -22.70 -11.03 -11.21
CA ARG A 753 -22.01 -10.60 -10.01
C ARG A 753 -20.55 -11.06 -10.06
N THR A 754 -19.69 -10.16 -10.51
CA THR A 754 -18.23 -10.36 -10.56
C THR A 754 -17.55 -9.75 -9.32
N PHE A 755 -16.34 -10.23 -9.02
CA PHE A 755 -15.55 -9.83 -7.84
C PHE A 755 -14.38 -8.90 -8.18
N GLY A 756 -13.79 -8.28 -7.16
CA GLY A 756 -12.65 -7.37 -7.27
C GLY A 756 -13.09 -5.91 -7.20
N ASP A 757 -12.62 -5.06 -8.10
CA ASP A 757 -12.99 -3.64 -8.15
C ASP A 757 -14.44 -3.43 -8.66
N ALA A 758 -15.17 -4.51 -8.94
CA ALA A 758 -16.57 -4.50 -9.37
C ALA A 758 -17.56 -4.19 -8.24
N GLU A 759 -17.17 -4.38 -6.97
CA GLU A 759 -18.10 -4.34 -5.85
C GLU A 759 -18.55 -2.91 -5.50
N ILE A 760 -19.87 -2.71 -5.38
CA ILE A 760 -20.48 -1.43 -4.99
C ILE A 760 -21.63 -1.67 -4.01
N HIS A 761 -21.57 -1.12 -2.80
CA HIS A 761 -22.66 -1.24 -1.84
C HIS A 761 -23.89 -0.43 -2.27
N ILE A 762 -25.09 -0.99 -2.14
CA ILE A 762 -26.34 -0.38 -2.62
C ILE A 762 -26.61 1.01 -2.02
N SER A 763 -26.17 1.25 -0.78
CA SER A 763 -26.27 2.57 -0.11
C SER A 763 -25.48 3.66 -0.83
N GLN A 764 -24.52 3.29 -1.66
CA GLN A 764 -23.78 4.25 -2.47
C GLN A 764 -24.77 4.86 -3.47
N ILE A 765 -25.53 4.03 -4.20
CA ILE A 765 -26.43 4.42 -5.29
C ILE A 765 -27.47 5.45 -4.80
N ASP A 766 -27.70 6.49 -5.59
CA ASP A 766 -28.62 7.58 -5.26
C ASP A 766 -30.04 7.28 -5.77
N ALA A 767 -30.16 6.79 -7.01
CA ALA A 767 -31.42 6.30 -7.58
C ALA A 767 -31.24 4.93 -8.22
N LEU A 768 -32.21 4.04 -7.98
CA LEU A 768 -32.20 2.67 -8.47
C LEU A 768 -33.45 2.41 -9.32
N VAL A 769 -33.24 1.90 -10.53
CA VAL A 769 -34.29 1.64 -11.51
C VAL A 769 -34.24 0.16 -11.91
N ASP A 770 -35.36 -0.55 -11.92
CA ASP A 770 -35.40 -1.92 -12.43
C ASP A 770 -35.14 -1.93 -13.94
N ALA A 771 -34.13 -2.69 -14.39
CA ALA A 771 -33.79 -2.78 -15.80
C ALA A 771 -34.83 -3.63 -16.57
N GLU A 772 -35.24 -3.15 -17.74
CA GLU A 772 -36.11 -3.88 -18.67
C GLU A 772 -35.28 -4.55 -19.77
N THR A 773 -34.17 -3.92 -20.17
CA THR A 773 -33.27 -4.44 -21.20
C THR A 773 -32.22 -5.38 -20.58
N PRO A 774 -32.08 -6.63 -21.06
CA PRO A 774 -31.01 -7.54 -20.61
C PRO A 774 -29.62 -7.01 -21.00
N ILE A 775 -28.57 -7.53 -20.35
CA ILE A 775 -27.19 -7.22 -20.73
C ILE A 775 -26.93 -7.61 -22.19
N TYR A 776 -26.13 -6.81 -22.90
CA TYR A 776 -25.82 -7.08 -24.30
C TYR A 776 -24.87 -8.27 -24.45
N GLU A 777 -25.10 -9.05 -25.49
CA GLU A 777 -24.23 -10.17 -25.89
C GLU A 777 -23.40 -9.81 -27.11
N LEU A 778 -22.21 -10.41 -27.21
CA LEU A 778 -21.36 -10.29 -28.39
C LEU A 778 -21.67 -11.42 -29.38
N PRO A 779 -22.11 -11.13 -30.62
CA PRO A 779 -22.29 -12.15 -31.63
C PRO A 779 -20.99 -12.89 -31.93
N LYS A 780 -21.06 -14.21 -32.11
CA LYS A 780 -19.90 -15.02 -32.50
C LYS A 780 -19.40 -14.58 -33.88
N ALA A 781 -18.14 -14.14 -33.95
CA ALA A 781 -17.51 -13.80 -35.21
C ALA A 781 -17.26 -15.05 -36.07
N VAL A 782 -17.50 -14.95 -37.38
CA VAL A 782 -17.14 -16.00 -38.35
C VAL A 782 -15.71 -15.78 -38.80
N SER A 783 -14.85 -16.78 -38.57
CA SER A 783 -13.45 -16.78 -38.96
C SER A 783 -13.26 -17.14 -40.43
N THR A 784 -12.43 -16.39 -41.13
CA THR A 784 -11.93 -16.74 -42.48
C THR A 784 -10.80 -17.77 -42.39
N GLU A 785 -10.49 -18.45 -43.50
CA GLU A 785 -9.36 -19.41 -43.55
C GLU A 785 -8.01 -18.76 -43.27
N ALA A 786 -7.80 -17.51 -43.72
CA ALA A 786 -6.60 -16.75 -43.39
C ALA A 786 -6.45 -16.55 -41.87
N GLU A 787 -7.54 -16.18 -41.18
CA GLU A 787 -7.52 -15.96 -39.72
C GLU A 787 -7.33 -17.26 -38.93
N LYS A 788 -7.88 -18.38 -39.41
CA LYS A 788 -7.60 -19.71 -38.85
C LYS A 788 -6.12 -20.08 -38.99
N GLN A 789 -5.54 -19.84 -40.17
CA GLN A 789 -4.13 -20.10 -40.41
C GLN A 789 -3.22 -19.24 -39.54
N ILE A 790 -3.54 -17.95 -39.36
CA ILE A 790 -2.86 -17.06 -38.41
C ILE A 790 -2.95 -17.62 -36.98
N GLY A 791 -4.15 -18.01 -36.56
CA GLY A 791 -4.39 -18.59 -35.23
C GLY A 791 -3.53 -19.82 -34.97
N LYS A 792 -3.45 -20.71 -35.97
CA LYS A 792 -2.61 -21.91 -35.94
C LYS A 792 -1.12 -21.57 -35.82
N LEU A 793 -0.63 -20.66 -36.66
CA LEU A 793 0.77 -20.23 -36.63
C LEU A 793 1.17 -19.68 -35.26
N ILE A 794 0.32 -18.84 -34.66
CA ILE A 794 0.61 -18.27 -33.33
C ILE A 794 0.59 -19.34 -32.25
N ALA A 795 -0.45 -20.19 -32.22
CA ALA A 795 -0.58 -21.25 -31.24
C ALA A 795 0.58 -22.24 -31.29
N GLU A 796 0.97 -22.73 -32.47
CA GLU A 796 2.00 -23.77 -32.61
C GLU A 796 3.43 -23.25 -32.40
N ASN A 797 3.71 -21.97 -32.67
CA ASN A 797 5.08 -21.47 -32.75
C ASN A 797 5.43 -20.42 -31.70
N LEU A 798 4.44 -19.73 -31.11
CA LEU A 798 4.69 -18.58 -30.24
C LEU A 798 4.08 -18.72 -28.85
N VAL A 799 3.01 -19.51 -28.67
CA VAL A 799 2.44 -19.77 -27.35
C VAL A 799 3.15 -20.98 -26.73
N GLU A 800 3.61 -20.84 -25.50
CA GLU A 800 4.28 -21.91 -24.75
C GLU A 800 3.40 -22.39 -23.59
N ASP A 801 3.58 -23.65 -23.18
CA ASP A 801 3.00 -24.15 -21.93
C ASP A 801 3.43 -23.27 -20.74
N GLY A 802 2.48 -23.05 -19.83
CA GLY A 802 2.63 -22.16 -18.68
C GLY A 802 2.55 -20.66 -18.99
N ALA A 803 2.28 -20.26 -20.23
CA ALA A 803 2.21 -18.84 -20.61
C ALA A 803 0.94 -18.15 -20.08
N THR A 804 1.09 -16.86 -19.77
CA THR A 804 -0.03 -15.97 -19.45
C THR A 804 -0.45 -15.20 -20.69
N LEU A 805 -1.74 -15.29 -21.04
CA LEU A 805 -2.29 -14.75 -22.27
C LEU A 805 -3.01 -13.40 -22.05
N GLN A 806 -2.75 -12.45 -22.95
CA GLN A 806 -3.66 -11.33 -23.24
C GLN A 806 -4.26 -11.51 -24.62
N MET A 807 -5.59 -11.53 -24.70
CA MET A 807 -6.35 -11.77 -25.91
C MET A 807 -7.29 -10.59 -26.16
N GLY A 808 -7.20 -9.96 -27.34
CA GLY A 808 -8.14 -8.91 -27.77
C GLY A 808 -9.48 -9.45 -28.27
N ILE A 809 -10.38 -8.54 -28.70
CA ILE A 809 -11.60 -8.93 -29.45
C ILE A 809 -11.22 -9.18 -30.91
N GLY A 810 -11.79 -10.22 -31.49
CA GLY A 810 -11.81 -10.42 -32.93
C GLY A 810 -11.77 -11.88 -33.32
N SER A 811 -11.91 -12.12 -34.62
CA SER A 811 -11.71 -13.43 -35.24
C SER A 811 -10.34 -14.01 -34.92
N ILE A 812 -9.25 -13.25 -35.09
CA ILE A 812 -7.88 -13.74 -34.88
C ILE A 812 -7.64 -14.26 -33.44
N PRO A 813 -7.85 -13.46 -32.37
CA PRO A 813 -7.67 -13.96 -31.00
C PRO A 813 -8.52 -15.19 -30.69
N ASN A 814 -9.77 -15.24 -31.16
CA ASN A 814 -10.64 -16.40 -30.98
C ASN A 814 -10.08 -17.66 -31.68
N ASN A 815 -9.55 -17.53 -32.90
CA ASN A 815 -8.92 -18.66 -33.60
C ASN A 815 -7.66 -19.13 -32.87
N VAL A 816 -6.86 -18.23 -32.29
CA VAL A 816 -5.70 -18.66 -31.49
C VAL A 816 -6.19 -19.57 -30.35
N LEU A 817 -7.17 -19.13 -29.57
CA LEU A 817 -7.73 -19.91 -28.46
C LEU A 817 -8.26 -21.28 -28.92
N GLU A 818 -8.93 -21.35 -30.08
CA GLU A 818 -9.39 -22.62 -30.65
C GLU A 818 -8.25 -23.62 -30.95
N GLN A 819 -7.05 -23.12 -31.25
CA GLN A 819 -5.86 -23.95 -31.53
C GLN A 819 -5.05 -24.31 -30.28
N LEU A 820 -5.36 -23.74 -29.11
CA LEU A 820 -4.60 -23.97 -27.88
C LEU A 820 -5.00 -25.24 -27.11
N LYS A 821 -5.93 -26.05 -27.63
CA LYS A 821 -6.48 -27.23 -26.91
C LYS A 821 -5.44 -28.27 -26.47
N GLY A 822 -4.28 -28.31 -27.11
CA GLY A 822 -3.17 -29.20 -26.75
C GLY A 822 -2.17 -28.64 -25.72
N HIS A 823 -2.27 -27.35 -25.38
CA HIS A 823 -1.37 -26.68 -24.44
C HIS A 823 -1.76 -26.99 -22.99
N LYS A 824 -0.87 -26.64 -22.05
CA LYS A 824 -1.04 -26.91 -20.63
C LYS A 824 -0.70 -25.71 -19.76
N ASP A 825 -1.40 -25.64 -18.63
CA ASP A 825 -1.14 -24.73 -17.54
C ASP A 825 -1.15 -23.23 -17.92
N LEU A 826 -1.95 -22.88 -18.93
CA LEU A 826 -2.07 -21.51 -19.40
C LEU A 826 -2.77 -20.62 -18.36
N GLY A 827 -2.39 -19.35 -18.35
CA GLY A 827 -3.00 -18.30 -17.54
C GLY A 827 -3.64 -17.20 -18.38
N VAL A 828 -4.52 -16.41 -17.77
CA VAL A 828 -5.14 -15.26 -18.41
C VAL A 828 -4.96 -14.00 -17.55
N HIS A 829 -4.30 -13.00 -18.12
CA HIS A 829 -4.23 -11.63 -17.60
C HIS A 829 -4.41 -10.70 -18.80
N SER A 830 -5.61 -10.15 -18.95
CA SER A 830 -6.02 -9.43 -20.16
C SER A 830 -6.75 -8.15 -19.78
N GLU A 831 -6.86 -7.17 -20.69
CA GLU A 831 -7.88 -6.12 -20.52
C GLU A 831 -9.29 -6.71 -20.64
N MET A 832 -9.46 -7.64 -21.59
CA MET A 832 -10.76 -8.18 -21.95
C MET A 832 -10.70 -9.65 -22.30
N VAL A 833 -11.80 -10.36 -22.04
CA VAL A 833 -12.01 -11.75 -22.45
C VAL A 833 -13.38 -11.98 -23.07
N SER A 834 -13.46 -12.99 -23.92
CA SER A 834 -14.67 -13.46 -24.59
C SER A 834 -14.84 -14.97 -24.42
N ASP A 835 -15.91 -15.51 -24.99
CA ASP A 835 -16.30 -16.93 -25.02
C ASP A 835 -15.16 -17.92 -25.33
N GLY A 836 -14.13 -17.50 -26.06
CA GLY A 836 -13.05 -18.39 -26.52
C GLY A 836 -12.28 -19.10 -25.41
N ILE A 837 -12.33 -18.60 -24.16
CA ILE A 837 -11.65 -19.24 -23.03
C ILE A 837 -12.47 -20.37 -22.39
N MET A 838 -13.79 -20.45 -22.61
CA MET A 838 -14.67 -21.37 -21.88
C MET A 838 -14.25 -22.83 -22.08
N GLU A 839 -14.06 -23.27 -23.33
CA GLU A 839 -13.67 -24.65 -23.62
C GLU A 839 -12.27 -24.97 -23.05
N LEU A 840 -11.36 -24.00 -23.01
CA LEU A 840 -10.02 -24.19 -22.46
C LEU A 840 -10.02 -24.26 -20.93
N LEU A 841 -10.94 -23.55 -20.26
CA LEU A 841 -11.18 -23.68 -18.83
C LEU A 841 -11.75 -25.06 -18.50
N ASP A 842 -12.78 -25.51 -19.24
CA ASP A 842 -13.42 -26.81 -19.04
C ASP A 842 -12.43 -27.98 -19.22
N ARG A 843 -11.50 -27.84 -20.17
CA ARG A 843 -10.42 -28.81 -20.42
C ARG A 843 -9.23 -28.68 -19.46
N ASN A 844 -9.26 -27.71 -18.54
CA ASN A 844 -8.16 -27.38 -17.63
C ASN A 844 -6.84 -27.00 -18.35
N VAL A 845 -6.93 -26.58 -19.61
CA VAL A 845 -5.81 -26.02 -20.40
C VAL A 845 -5.48 -24.63 -19.85
N ILE A 846 -6.50 -23.79 -19.66
CA ILE A 846 -6.38 -22.57 -18.85
C ILE A 846 -6.72 -22.97 -17.42
N ASN A 847 -5.72 -22.97 -16.54
CA ASN A 847 -5.91 -23.24 -15.11
C ASN A 847 -5.28 -22.16 -14.22
N ASN A 848 -4.56 -21.21 -14.83
CA ASN A 848 -3.94 -20.07 -14.17
C ASN A 848 -2.90 -20.44 -13.10
N SER A 849 -2.49 -21.71 -12.97
CA SER A 849 -1.63 -22.20 -11.89
C SER A 849 -0.18 -21.72 -11.98
N LYS A 850 0.29 -21.42 -13.20
CA LYS A 850 1.65 -20.96 -13.48
C LYS A 850 1.79 -19.45 -13.60
N LYS A 851 0.70 -18.70 -13.40
CA LYS A 851 0.77 -17.23 -13.37
C LYS A 851 1.63 -16.78 -12.19
N SER A 852 2.49 -15.80 -12.44
CA SER A 852 3.32 -15.19 -11.38
C SER A 852 2.53 -14.27 -10.47
N MET A 853 1.44 -13.67 -10.96
CA MET A 853 0.51 -12.89 -10.14
C MET A 853 -0.91 -13.42 -10.26
N PHE A 854 -1.60 -13.49 -9.13
CA PHE A 854 -2.96 -14.05 -8.99
C PHE A 854 -3.05 -15.48 -9.57
N PRO A 855 -2.22 -16.43 -9.07
CA PRO A 855 -2.32 -17.82 -9.49
C PRO A 855 -3.71 -18.36 -9.20
N GLY A 856 -4.24 -19.16 -10.13
CA GLY A 856 -5.59 -19.73 -10.05
C GLY A 856 -6.73 -18.76 -10.38
N ARG A 857 -6.43 -17.55 -10.88
CA ARG A 857 -7.45 -16.55 -11.25
C ARG A 857 -7.31 -16.06 -12.69
N VAL A 858 -8.44 -15.94 -13.38
CA VAL A 858 -8.58 -15.16 -14.62
C VAL A 858 -8.70 -13.69 -14.22
N VAL A 859 -7.74 -12.85 -14.63
CA VAL A 859 -7.69 -11.42 -14.26
C VAL A 859 -8.00 -10.57 -15.48
N VAL A 860 -9.05 -9.75 -15.39
CA VAL A 860 -9.58 -8.93 -16.50
C VAL A 860 -10.10 -7.58 -16.03
N CYS A 861 -10.33 -6.61 -16.92
CA CYS A 861 -11.04 -5.37 -16.55
C CYS A 861 -12.42 -5.22 -17.18
N PHE A 862 -12.70 -5.93 -18.28
CA PHE A 862 -14.06 -6.14 -18.77
C PHE A 862 -14.20 -7.46 -19.54
N ALA A 863 -15.43 -7.86 -19.87
CA ALA A 863 -15.72 -9.07 -20.64
C ALA A 863 -16.87 -8.84 -21.63
N MET A 864 -16.81 -9.55 -22.76
CA MET A 864 -17.79 -9.45 -23.85
C MET A 864 -18.04 -10.84 -24.43
N GLY A 865 -19.25 -11.35 -24.28
CA GLY A 865 -19.54 -12.73 -24.70
C GLY A 865 -21.01 -13.05 -24.81
N SER A 866 -21.31 -14.33 -24.85
CA SER A 866 -22.68 -14.87 -24.83
C SER A 866 -23.25 -14.93 -23.42
N HIS A 867 -24.57 -15.14 -23.33
CA HIS A 867 -25.25 -15.36 -22.06
C HIS A 867 -24.60 -16.45 -21.19
N LYS A 868 -24.20 -17.57 -21.82
CA LYS A 868 -23.53 -18.68 -21.12
C LYS A 868 -22.21 -18.27 -20.48
N PHE A 869 -21.47 -17.38 -21.13
CA PHE A 869 -20.21 -16.87 -20.59
C PHE A 869 -20.44 -15.96 -19.37
N TYR A 870 -21.52 -15.19 -19.40
CA TYR A 870 -21.95 -14.37 -18.26
C TYR A 870 -22.44 -15.23 -17.09
N GLU A 871 -23.18 -16.31 -17.33
CA GLU A 871 -23.55 -17.29 -16.30
C GLU A 871 -22.32 -17.94 -15.65
N LEU A 872 -21.30 -18.28 -16.44
CA LEU A 872 -20.03 -18.82 -15.93
C LEU A 872 -19.31 -17.85 -14.97
N MET A 873 -19.41 -16.54 -15.21
CA MET A 873 -18.78 -15.50 -14.38
C MET A 873 -19.57 -15.17 -13.13
N ASP A 874 -20.89 -15.37 -13.13
CA ASP A 874 -21.76 -14.98 -12.03
C ASP A 874 -21.37 -15.71 -10.74
N ASN A 875 -21.06 -14.93 -9.70
CA ASN A 875 -20.63 -15.43 -8.39
C ASN A 875 -19.45 -16.42 -8.44
N ASN A 876 -18.63 -16.37 -9.49
CA ASN A 876 -17.51 -17.30 -9.67
C ASN A 876 -16.17 -16.64 -9.29
N PRO A 877 -15.54 -17.04 -8.16
CA PRO A 877 -14.29 -16.42 -7.71
C PRO A 877 -13.09 -16.71 -8.61
N LEU A 878 -13.23 -17.61 -9.60
CA LEU A 878 -12.22 -17.80 -10.67
C LEU A 878 -11.91 -16.47 -11.38
N PHE A 879 -12.91 -15.61 -11.56
CA PHE A 879 -12.76 -14.34 -12.25
C PHE A 879 -12.53 -13.20 -11.27
N LEU A 880 -11.46 -12.44 -11.50
CA LEU A 880 -11.14 -11.22 -10.77
C LEU A 880 -11.17 -10.04 -11.74
N PHE A 881 -12.14 -9.15 -11.54
CA PHE A 881 -12.25 -7.92 -12.30
C PHE A 881 -11.55 -6.78 -11.57
N ALA A 882 -10.59 -6.13 -12.22
CA ALA A 882 -9.83 -5.01 -11.67
C ALA A 882 -9.88 -3.81 -12.61
N SER A 883 -9.60 -2.62 -12.10
CA SER A 883 -9.53 -1.42 -12.94
C SER A 883 -8.50 -1.57 -14.05
N ALA A 884 -8.75 -0.91 -15.19
CA ALA A 884 -7.79 -0.80 -16.28
C ALA A 884 -6.44 -0.22 -15.81
N GLY A 885 -6.44 0.65 -14.80
CA GLY A 885 -5.22 1.19 -14.18
C GLY A 885 -4.35 0.15 -13.46
N PHE A 886 -4.88 -1.05 -13.22
CA PHE A 886 -4.15 -2.20 -12.70
C PHE A 886 -3.86 -3.22 -13.80
N THR A 887 -4.87 -3.69 -14.53
CA THR A 887 -4.73 -4.77 -15.51
C THR A 887 -3.81 -4.39 -16.67
N ASN A 888 -3.95 -3.15 -17.15
CA ASN A 888 -3.20 -2.63 -18.29
C ASN A 888 -1.89 -1.96 -17.89
N LYS A 889 -1.56 -1.87 -16.60
CA LYS A 889 -0.33 -1.22 -16.18
C LYS A 889 0.87 -2.07 -16.64
N THR A 890 1.78 -1.48 -17.41
CA THR A 890 2.96 -2.18 -17.95
C THR A 890 3.75 -2.94 -16.87
N THR A 891 3.91 -2.35 -15.68
CA THR A 891 4.61 -3.00 -14.55
C THR A 891 3.88 -4.24 -14.02
N THR A 892 2.55 -4.28 -14.11
CA THR A 892 1.75 -5.45 -13.76
C THR A 892 1.91 -6.52 -14.85
N ILE A 893 1.84 -6.12 -16.12
CA ILE A 893 1.89 -7.03 -17.26
C ILE A 893 3.26 -7.71 -17.35
N MET A 894 4.36 -6.97 -17.18
CA MET A 894 5.72 -7.51 -17.30
C MET A 894 6.07 -8.55 -16.22
N GLN A 895 5.33 -8.56 -15.10
CA GLN A 895 5.49 -9.54 -14.02
C GLN A 895 4.81 -10.88 -14.33
N GLN A 896 3.94 -10.94 -15.33
CA GLN A 896 3.29 -12.20 -15.70
C GLN A 896 4.28 -13.15 -16.39
N SER A 897 4.17 -14.44 -16.10
CA SER A 897 5.01 -15.49 -16.68
C SER A 897 4.72 -15.66 -18.16
N LYS A 898 5.80 -15.64 -18.96
CA LYS A 898 5.83 -15.76 -20.42
C LYS A 898 4.71 -14.95 -21.07
N MET A 899 4.58 -13.69 -20.64
CA MET A 899 3.43 -12.87 -21.00
C MET A 899 3.29 -12.77 -22.53
N THR A 900 2.20 -13.32 -23.06
CA THR A 900 1.96 -13.44 -24.50
C THR A 900 0.77 -12.58 -24.88
N ALA A 901 1.06 -11.45 -25.52
CA ALA A 901 0.10 -10.44 -25.94
C ALA A 901 -0.14 -10.53 -27.45
N ILE A 902 -1.40 -10.74 -27.84
CA ILE A 902 -1.81 -10.89 -29.25
C ILE A 902 -2.77 -9.78 -29.62
N ASN A 903 -2.35 -8.91 -30.53
CA ASN A 903 -3.10 -7.73 -30.95
C ASN A 903 -3.24 -7.67 -32.46
N SER A 904 -4.35 -7.09 -32.94
CA SER A 904 -4.63 -6.95 -34.36
C SER A 904 -4.14 -5.60 -34.91
N ALA A 905 -3.89 -5.53 -36.22
CA ALA A 905 -3.52 -4.31 -36.91
C ALA A 905 -4.35 -4.05 -38.18
N ILE A 906 -4.44 -2.76 -38.56
CA ILE A 906 -5.00 -2.35 -39.85
C ILE A 906 -3.93 -2.52 -40.94
N GLU A 907 -2.74 -1.97 -40.70
CA GLU A 907 -1.59 -2.05 -41.61
C GLU A 907 -0.26 -1.93 -40.84
N VAL A 908 0.80 -2.48 -41.43
CA VAL A 908 2.18 -2.45 -40.92
C VAL A 908 3.11 -2.00 -42.04
N ASP A 909 3.99 -1.03 -41.77
CA ASP A 909 4.96 -0.58 -42.77
C ASP A 909 6.30 -1.33 -42.72
N PHE A 910 7.16 -1.14 -43.73
CA PHE A 910 8.48 -1.80 -43.80
C PHE A 910 9.41 -1.53 -42.61
N THR A 911 9.20 -0.45 -41.86
CA THR A 911 9.97 -0.16 -40.65
C THR A 911 9.45 -0.94 -39.44
N GLY A 912 8.27 -1.55 -39.55
CA GLY A 912 7.57 -2.28 -38.50
C GLY A 912 6.71 -1.40 -37.60
N GLN A 913 6.42 -0.15 -37.98
CA GLN A 913 5.43 0.64 -37.25
C GLN A 913 4.01 0.21 -37.66
N VAL A 914 3.07 0.32 -36.73
CA VAL A 914 1.72 -0.25 -36.86
C VAL A 914 0.67 0.82 -36.66
N ALA A 915 -0.28 0.88 -37.60
CA ALA A 915 -1.54 1.60 -37.45
C ALA A 915 -2.65 0.62 -37.10
N SER A 916 -3.42 0.91 -36.04
CA SER A 916 -4.54 0.09 -35.60
C SER A 916 -5.79 0.88 -35.21
N ASP A 917 -5.67 2.18 -34.98
CA ASP A 917 -6.78 3.05 -34.56
C ASP A 917 -7.36 3.93 -35.67
N THR A 918 -6.67 4.05 -36.81
CA THR A 918 -6.95 5.00 -37.89
C THR A 918 -6.73 4.37 -39.26
N ILE A 919 -7.45 4.89 -40.26
CA ILE A 919 -7.27 4.57 -41.68
C ILE A 919 -6.97 5.89 -42.40
N GLY A 920 -5.70 6.18 -42.65
CA GLY A 920 -5.27 7.54 -43.02
C GLY A 920 -5.74 8.53 -41.96
N THR A 921 -6.38 9.63 -42.35
CA THR A 921 -6.91 10.64 -41.42
C THR A 921 -8.24 10.26 -40.75
N CYS A 922 -8.83 9.09 -41.07
CA CYS A 922 -10.12 8.66 -40.53
C CYS A 922 -9.94 7.90 -39.21
N PHE A 923 -10.53 8.40 -38.13
CA PHE A 923 -10.55 7.73 -36.83
C PHE A 923 -11.46 6.50 -36.88
N TYR A 924 -10.91 5.32 -36.63
CA TYR A 924 -11.61 4.04 -36.70
C TYR A 924 -11.94 3.48 -35.31
N SER A 925 -11.00 3.51 -34.39
CA SER A 925 -11.12 3.02 -33.00
C SER A 925 -10.29 3.91 -32.06
N GLY A 926 -9.70 3.36 -31.01
CA GLY A 926 -8.67 4.04 -30.20
C GLY A 926 -7.52 3.10 -29.83
N PHE A 927 -6.56 3.58 -29.04
CA PHE A 927 -5.37 2.81 -28.64
C PHE A 927 -5.71 1.48 -27.95
N GLY A 928 -6.75 1.48 -27.10
CA GLY A 928 -7.12 0.32 -26.28
C GLY A 928 -5.96 -0.15 -25.39
N GLY A 929 -5.93 -1.46 -25.10
CA GLY A 929 -4.85 -2.09 -24.33
C GLY A 929 -3.62 -2.45 -25.15
N GLN A 930 -3.62 -2.25 -26.46
CA GLN A 930 -2.58 -2.78 -27.35
C GLN A 930 -1.17 -2.33 -26.94
N VAL A 931 -0.93 -1.02 -26.79
CA VAL A 931 0.40 -0.48 -26.44
C VAL A 931 0.85 -0.93 -25.05
N ASP A 932 -0.07 -0.96 -24.10
CA ASP A 932 0.18 -1.39 -22.74
C ASP A 932 0.70 -2.83 -22.69
N PHE A 933 0.03 -3.74 -23.42
CA PHE A 933 0.32 -5.18 -23.43
C PHE A 933 1.49 -5.58 -24.29
N ILE A 934 1.67 -5.00 -25.48
CA ILE A 934 2.86 -5.26 -26.30
C ILE A 934 4.13 -4.81 -25.58
N ASN A 935 4.09 -3.65 -24.90
CA ASN A 935 5.22 -3.15 -24.16
C ASN A 935 5.49 -4.01 -22.92
N GLY A 936 4.45 -4.36 -22.16
CA GLY A 936 4.57 -5.23 -21.00
C GLY A 936 5.10 -6.63 -21.34
N ALA A 937 4.65 -7.23 -22.44
CA ALA A 937 5.15 -8.51 -22.93
C ALA A 937 6.60 -8.41 -23.42
N ALA A 938 6.96 -7.35 -24.14
CA ALA A 938 8.32 -7.12 -24.62
C ALA A 938 9.34 -6.87 -23.49
N LEU A 939 8.87 -6.33 -22.36
CA LEU A 939 9.65 -6.05 -21.15
C LEU A 939 9.48 -7.13 -20.06
N SER A 940 8.84 -8.26 -20.37
CA SER A 940 8.58 -9.30 -19.38
C SER A 940 9.85 -9.71 -18.63
N ILE A 941 9.76 -9.80 -17.30
CA ILE A 941 10.91 -9.94 -16.39
C ILE A 941 11.64 -11.26 -16.60
N ASP A 942 10.92 -12.31 -17.03
CA ASP A 942 11.53 -13.60 -17.35
C ASP A 942 12.25 -13.63 -18.71
N GLY A 943 12.13 -12.57 -19.50
CA GLY A 943 12.71 -12.47 -20.85
C GLY A 943 12.04 -13.37 -21.90
N LEU A 944 10.95 -14.06 -21.56
CA LEU A 944 10.26 -15.03 -22.42
C LEU A 944 8.96 -14.50 -23.03
N GLY A 945 8.52 -13.30 -22.63
CA GLY A 945 7.30 -12.68 -23.15
C GLY A 945 7.28 -12.50 -24.68
N LYS A 946 6.08 -12.57 -25.26
CA LYS A 946 5.83 -12.47 -26.70
C LYS A 946 4.87 -11.32 -27.01
N SER A 947 5.36 -10.34 -27.77
CA SER A 947 4.56 -9.23 -28.28
C SER A 947 4.21 -9.47 -29.75
N ILE A 948 2.96 -9.81 -30.02
CA ILE A 948 2.48 -10.30 -31.32
C ILE A 948 1.49 -9.32 -31.93
N ILE A 949 1.78 -8.90 -33.17
CA ILE A 949 0.86 -8.17 -34.05
C ILE A 949 0.38 -9.13 -35.14
N ALA A 950 -0.92 -9.30 -35.28
CA ALA A 950 -1.51 -10.24 -36.21
C ALA A 950 -2.49 -9.54 -37.17
N LEU A 951 -2.42 -9.87 -38.44
CA LEU A 951 -3.30 -9.31 -39.46
C LEU A 951 -3.36 -10.22 -40.68
N PRO A 952 -4.51 -10.32 -41.39
CA PRO A 952 -4.52 -10.89 -42.72
C PRO A 952 -3.58 -10.11 -43.63
N SER A 953 -2.96 -10.76 -44.61
CA SER A 953 -2.02 -10.11 -45.53
C SER A 953 -2.68 -9.06 -46.43
N ARG A 954 -3.99 -9.21 -46.70
CA ARG A 954 -4.80 -8.32 -47.55
C ARG A 954 -6.10 -7.86 -46.89
N THR A 955 -6.64 -6.75 -47.37
CA THR A 955 -8.01 -6.28 -47.05
C THR A 955 -9.05 -7.10 -47.84
N LYS A 956 -10.34 -6.90 -47.51
CA LYS A 956 -11.45 -7.51 -48.28
C LYS A 956 -11.48 -7.08 -49.75
N ASN A 957 -10.86 -5.94 -50.08
CA ASN A 957 -10.79 -5.42 -51.44
C ASN A 957 -9.51 -5.88 -52.16
N GLY A 958 -8.71 -6.75 -51.55
CA GLY A 958 -7.46 -7.26 -52.15
C GLY A 958 -6.24 -6.37 -51.95
N GLU A 959 -6.37 -5.20 -51.31
CA GLU A 959 -5.22 -4.33 -51.02
C GLU A 959 -4.29 -4.94 -49.97
N SER A 960 -2.97 -4.85 -50.16
CA SER A 960 -1.98 -5.33 -49.19
C SER A 960 -2.04 -4.54 -47.87
N LYS A 961 -1.88 -5.24 -46.75
CA LYS A 961 -1.79 -4.65 -45.41
C LYS A 961 -0.37 -4.55 -44.87
N ILE A 962 0.58 -5.17 -45.56
CA ILE A 962 2.00 -4.87 -45.43
C ILE A 962 2.31 -3.82 -46.49
N VAL A 963 2.65 -2.61 -46.06
CA VAL A 963 2.70 -1.44 -46.93
C VAL A 963 4.08 -0.81 -46.93
N ASN A 964 4.41 -0.07 -48.00
CA ASN A 964 5.66 0.67 -48.02
C ASN A 964 5.71 1.70 -46.91
N THR A 965 4.71 2.57 -46.80
CA THR A 965 4.52 3.51 -45.70
C THR A 965 3.06 3.46 -45.31
N VAL A 966 2.75 3.59 -44.01
CA VAL A 966 1.36 3.74 -43.56
C VAL A 966 0.66 4.88 -44.31
N LYS A 967 -0.65 4.78 -44.49
CA LYS A 967 -1.45 5.79 -45.20
C LYS A 967 -1.20 7.17 -44.58
N ASN A 968 -1.08 8.19 -45.44
CA ASN A 968 -0.81 9.54 -44.98
C ASN A 968 -1.89 10.00 -43.98
N GLY A 969 -1.45 10.51 -42.83
CA GLY A 969 -2.31 10.90 -41.71
C GLY A 969 -2.68 9.78 -40.73
N ALA A 970 -2.29 8.52 -40.98
CA ALA A 970 -2.53 7.42 -40.05
C ALA A 970 -1.76 7.61 -38.73
N GLY A 971 -2.45 7.37 -37.62
CA GLY A 971 -1.91 7.34 -36.28
C GLY A 971 -1.04 6.10 -36.04
N ILE A 972 0.12 6.31 -35.44
CA ILE A 972 1.02 5.22 -35.05
C ILE A 972 0.70 4.79 -33.62
N VAL A 973 0.04 3.64 -33.49
CA VAL A 973 -0.29 3.05 -32.20
C VAL A 973 0.92 2.30 -31.66
N THR A 974 1.50 1.39 -32.47
CA THR A 974 2.74 0.68 -32.10
C THR A 974 3.90 1.26 -32.90
N THR A 975 4.86 1.85 -32.20
CA THR A 975 6.07 2.37 -32.82
C THR A 975 6.97 1.22 -33.31
N LYS A 976 7.83 1.50 -34.29
CA LYS A 976 8.84 0.56 -34.78
C LYS A 976 9.78 0.00 -33.68
N ALA A 977 9.91 0.68 -32.54
CA ALA A 977 10.71 0.21 -31.41
C ALA A 977 9.98 -0.87 -30.58
N HIS A 978 8.64 -0.82 -30.51
CA HIS A 978 7.85 -1.78 -29.73
C HIS A 978 7.49 -3.05 -30.51
N CYS A 979 7.35 -2.95 -31.84
CA CYS A 979 6.91 -4.09 -32.66
C CYS A 979 7.96 -5.20 -32.71
N ARG A 980 7.59 -6.41 -32.25
CA ARG A 980 8.48 -7.59 -32.21
C ARG A 980 8.07 -8.66 -33.20
N TYR A 981 6.92 -9.30 -33.04
CA TYR A 981 6.43 -10.31 -33.97
C TYR A 981 5.29 -9.76 -34.82
N VAL A 982 5.31 -10.02 -36.13
CA VAL A 982 4.20 -9.77 -37.06
C VAL A 982 3.80 -11.10 -37.69
N VAL A 983 2.51 -11.40 -37.70
CA VAL A 983 1.99 -12.68 -38.20
C VAL A 983 0.87 -12.45 -39.21
N THR A 984 1.00 -13.10 -40.36
CA THR A 984 -0.04 -13.25 -41.38
C THR A 984 -0.28 -14.74 -41.64
N GLU A 985 -1.24 -15.05 -42.50
CA GLU A 985 -1.51 -16.41 -42.95
C GLU A 985 -0.34 -17.05 -43.71
N TYR A 986 0.66 -16.26 -44.13
CA TYR A 986 1.84 -16.72 -44.86
C TYR A 986 3.09 -16.93 -43.99
N GLY A 987 3.07 -16.54 -42.71
CA GLY A 987 4.18 -16.81 -41.79
C GLY A 987 4.34 -15.81 -40.65
N ILE A 988 5.47 -15.94 -39.95
CA ILE A 988 5.83 -15.14 -38.77
C ILE A 988 7.13 -14.37 -39.06
N ALA A 989 7.08 -13.05 -38.95
CA ALA A 989 8.25 -12.18 -39.00
C ALA A 989 8.66 -11.76 -37.58
N ASN A 990 9.90 -12.06 -37.19
CA ASN A 990 10.51 -11.51 -35.97
C ASN A 990 11.36 -10.30 -36.35
N LEU A 991 11.02 -9.13 -35.82
CA LEU A 991 11.67 -7.85 -36.12
C LEU A 991 12.68 -7.40 -35.05
N TRP A 992 12.74 -8.09 -33.91
CA TRP A 992 13.64 -7.71 -32.81
C TRP A 992 15.10 -7.89 -33.21
N GLY A 993 15.93 -6.88 -32.93
CA GLY A 993 17.35 -6.85 -33.27
C GLY A 993 17.67 -6.65 -34.76
N LYS A 994 16.66 -6.46 -35.62
CA LYS A 994 16.85 -6.29 -37.07
C LYS A 994 16.89 -4.83 -37.49
N HIS A 995 17.79 -4.48 -38.40
CA HIS A 995 17.81 -3.15 -39.03
C HIS A 995 16.71 -3.04 -40.11
N ILE A 996 16.44 -1.82 -40.60
CA ILE A 996 15.29 -1.55 -41.49
C ILE A 996 15.28 -2.43 -42.75
N ARG A 997 16.45 -2.65 -43.39
CA ARG A 997 16.57 -3.56 -44.56
C ARG A 997 16.15 -5.01 -44.27
N GLN A 998 16.57 -5.56 -43.13
CA GLN A 998 16.16 -6.90 -42.66
C GLN A 998 14.68 -6.94 -42.28
N ARG A 999 14.16 -5.89 -41.64
CA ARG A 999 12.73 -5.81 -41.28
C ARG A 999 11.84 -5.81 -42.53
N ALA A 1000 12.21 -5.04 -43.55
CA ALA A 1000 11.51 -5.04 -44.84
C ALA A 1000 11.50 -6.44 -45.47
N PHE A 1001 12.64 -7.12 -45.48
CA PHE A 1001 12.75 -8.49 -46.00
C PHE A 1001 11.82 -9.47 -45.27
N GLU A 1002 11.82 -9.44 -43.93
CA GLU A 1002 10.97 -10.32 -43.11
C GLU A 1002 9.48 -10.06 -43.31
N LEU A 1003 9.08 -8.78 -43.39
CA LEU A 1003 7.69 -8.39 -43.60
C LEU A 1003 7.20 -8.79 -45.01
N ILE A 1004 8.02 -8.57 -46.05
CA ILE A 1004 7.68 -8.96 -47.43
C ILE A 1004 7.50 -10.48 -47.53
N ASN A 1005 8.34 -11.27 -46.85
CA ASN A 1005 8.23 -12.73 -46.87
C ASN A 1005 6.92 -13.27 -46.26
N ILE A 1006 6.26 -12.50 -45.40
CA ILE A 1006 4.94 -12.83 -44.85
C ILE A 1006 3.81 -12.05 -45.53
N ALA A 1007 4.09 -11.27 -46.59
CA ALA A 1007 3.05 -10.68 -47.41
C ALA A 1007 2.41 -11.71 -48.36
N HIS A 1008 1.24 -11.36 -48.92
CA HIS A 1008 0.59 -12.18 -49.94
C HIS A 1008 1.55 -12.40 -51.13
N PRO A 1009 1.70 -13.63 -51.66
CA PRO A 1009 2.68 -13.95 -52.70
C PRO A 1009 2.66 -12.99 -53.91
N GLU A 1010 1.47 -12.61 -54.36
CA GLU A 1010 1.26 -11.68 -55.48
C GLU A 1010 1.70 -10.23 -55.19
N ASP A 1011 1.81 -9.81 -53.92
CA ASP A 1011 2.20 -8.44 -53.57
C ASP A 1011 3.73 -8.29 -53.43
N ARG A 1012 4.47 -9.41 -53.27
CA ARG A 1012 5.88 -9.39 -52.84
C ARG A 1012 6.79 -8.66 -53.82
N GLU A 1013 6.67 -8.93 -55.12
CA GLU A 1013 7.51 -8.29 -56.14
C GLU A 1013 7.34 -6.76 -56.13
N GLN A 1014 6.11 -6.29 -55.99
CA GLN A 1014 5.82 -4.87 -55.93
C GLN A 1014 6.36 -4.24 -54.64
N LEU A 1015 6.18 -4.91 -53.50
CA LEU A 1015 6.70 -4.46 -52.22
C LEU A 1015 8.24 -4.42 -52.19
N GLU A 1016 8.92 -5.36 -52.84
CA GLU A 1016 10.39 -5.36 -53.00
C GLU A 1016 10.87 -4.15 -53.82
N LYS A 1017 10.20 -3.84 -54.94
CA LYS A 1017 10.49 -2.65 -55.75
C LYS A 1017 10.30 -1.38 -54.93
N GLU A 1018 9.21 -1.27 -54.19
CA GLU A 1018 8.93 -0.12 -53.32
C GLU A 1018 9.97 0.05 -52.21
N ALA A 1019 10.37 -1.07 -51.58
CA ALA A 1019 11.40 -1.07 -50.55
C ALA A 1019 12.77 -0.65 -51.11
N PHE A 1020 13.15 -1.14 -52.30
CA PHE A 1020 14.37 -0.72 -52.99
C PHE A 1020 14.36 0.78 -53.28
N VAL A 1021 13.25 1.30 -53.80
CA VAL A 1021 13.09 2.73 -54.09
C VAL A 1021 13.21 3.57 -52.82
N ARG A 1022 12.60 3.13 -51.70
CA ARG A 1022 12.61 3.83 -50.41
C ARG A 1022 13.97 3.79 -49.73
N PHE A 1023 14.61 2.63 -49.65
CA PHE A 1023 15.83 2.42 -48.86
C PHE A 1023 17.12 2.45 -49.69
N LYS A 1024 17.02 2.63 -51.01
CA LYS A 1024 18.15 2.69 -51.94
C LYS A 1024 19.03 1.43 -51.93
N CYS A 1025 18.48 0.31 -51.48
CA CYS A 1025 19.12 -1.00 -51.47
C CYS A 1025 18.05 -2.11 -51.40
N MET A 1026 18.40 -3.33 -51.83
CA MET A 1026 17.48 -4.46 -51.78
C MET A 1026 17.23 -4.91 -50.34
N PRO A 1027 15.98 -5.20 -49.95
CA PRO A 1027 15.69 -5.95 -48.72
C PRO A 1027 16.46 -7.27 -48.73
N SER A 1028 17.12 -7.58 -47.63
CA SER A 1028 17.92 -8.81 -47.52
C SER A 1028 18.04 -9.29 -46.07
N LYS A 1029 18.37 -10.57 -45.92
CA LYS A 1029 18.53 -11.26 -44.64
C LYS A 1029 19.87 -10.98 -43.95
N ASP A 1030 20.92 -10.70 -44.72
CA ASP A 1030 22.28 -10.44 -44.22
C ASP A 1030 22.42 -9.11 -43.47
#